data_AF-A0A918PF02-F1
#
_entry.id   AF-A0A918PF02-F1
#
_cell.length_a   1.000
_cell.length_b   1.000
_cell.length_c   1.000
_cell.angle_alpha   90.00
_cell.angle_beta   90.00
_cell.angle_gamma   90.00
#
_symmetry.space_group_name_H-M   'P 1'
#
loop_
_entity.id
_entity.type
_entity.pdbx_description
1 polymer ?
#
loop_
_entity_poly.entity_id
_entity_poly.type
_entity_poly.pdbx_seq_one_letter_code
_entity_poly.pdbx_strand_id
1 'polypeptide(L)'
;MANTAPPQIAFEPVRVRALRRIVSSGVVRHKLTTLVAPIGYGKTTVMGMVLAELRRSGRHAAWVTLGPRADTLDATVQSLLAQLQPEAPRAHPTEALLDGRTAPDQGIDALIRALNAHPVPVALFLDNIDHCTDPRLPRLIDRLCFDTPASIQIFASSTQDIAYNRSRAELEGVVLPLTAADLRFDAAEAGELFGAELARTLGAAGVDTVMARTEGWPAALRMIRIILERSSDTGATLAAISGSHQMLADLLNREILSRFVPHQRARLIELGLLHSFSEPLIHAIWPESRDDGLFETLLGGSVLLVALDPANTSFRFHTLLRDFLAAEALAHIPESRRAAIRTSAGQWHEQQGNWREAIEYAFAAGDAVWANRLLTDHAEEAVRDNGQTPQFLDWADALEQAGITLAAETEYWRIWALAFRRHYDAAKRRLTRLQARVEGEGAGDHRLLRPIHLLQASIESLTDNGSAAHREASAWLKGSRPDDDPFELCAAHCILTGTLTAESRFTEAREAIQSARLAASEASSPYVDGWVATYGNLIPVAEGNYTDAYAMLIGAITRLRGELADSAGICGALALVAARCAVEMNLEEEARGLLVAGLPHLRTHGFLDVAACGLAAAVALWDGTAASPYEPRALQAIADSYPPRLSRMLGGFVVRRLIELERIDEAAIAAARIGIVVNLETSGREAALPSPRGTNPALALAEADLVLSMCQPAVAAGLIEAGLARTRRQRRSADLVDWLLLKAQLAGDDHNPELAKGCLIEAIRIATHRRILRPFIARRRPLAPTLRDLCEEPATFSVAAERAFFAELIETMALDGPEGTPARLLEPQLFERLTPRELDMLRLVAVGMSNERIAARLGISITTVKWHLQNVFGKMDVRNRSAAVATARLLGLVG
;
A
#
# COMPACT_ATOMS: atom_id res chain seq x y z
N MET A 1 -31.46 -37.58 -24.19
CA MET A 1 -30.83 -36.84 -25.30
C MET A 1 -30.29 -35.56 -24.69
N ALA A 2 -28.97 -35.38 -24.71
CA ALA A 2 -28.32 -34.21 -24.14
C ALA A 2 -28.75 -32.94 -24.90
N ASN A 3 -28.74 -31.79 -24.24
CA ASN A 3 -29.13 -30.53 -24.87
C ASN A 3 -28.00 -30.04 -25.79
N THR A 4 -28.25 -30.03 -27.10
CA THR A 4 -27.24 -29.71 -28.14
C THR A 4 -27.22 -28.24 -28.55
N ALA A 5 -28.05 -27.40 -27.95
CA ALA A 5 -28.07 -25.96 -28.21
C ALA A 5 -27.43 -25.21 -27.03
N PRO A 6 -26.58 -24.19 -27.29
CA PRO A 6 -26.12 -23.29 -26.24
C PRO A 6 -27.34 -22.60 -25.60
N PRO A 7 -27.37 -22.42 -24.27
CA PRO A 7 -28.48 -21.77 -23.61
C PRO A 7 -28.67 -20.34 -24.13
N GLN A 8 -29.92 -19.97 -24.44
CA GLN A 8 -30.25 -18.61 -24.84
C GLN A 8 -30.13 -17.67 -23.64
N ILE A 9 -29.13 -16.80 -23.67
CA ILE A 9 -28.91 -15.78 -22.65
C ILE A 9 -29.80 -14.59 -23.00
N ALA A 10 -30.88 -14.39 -22.23
CA ALA A 10 -31.88 -13.33 -22.46
C ALA A 10 -31.40 -11.92 -22.10
N PHE A 11 -30.09 -11.72 -21.88
CA PHE A 11 -29.50 -10.47 -21.46
C PHE A 11 -28.16 -10.25 -22.15
N GLU A 12 -27.75 -8.99 -22.29
CA GLU A 12 -26.47 -8.64 -22.90
C GLU A 12 -25.30 -9.01 -21.97
N PRO A 13 -24.37 -9.88 -22.41
CA PRO A 13 -23.23 -10.29 -21.60
C PRO A 13 -22.11 -9.24 -21.65
N VAL A 14 -21.51 -8.97 -20.49
CA VAL A 14 -20.37 -8.04 -20.32
C VAL A 14 -19.06 -8.64 -20.84
N ARG A 15 -18.22 -7.85 -21.50
CA ARG A 15 -16.94 -8.32 -22.03
C ARG A 15 -15.86 -8.48 -20.96
N VAL A 16 -15.84 -9.66 -20.33
CA VAL A 16 -14.90 -9.99 -19.23
C VAL A 16 -13.46 -10.28 -19.68
N ARG A 17 -12.50 -10.11 -18.77
CA ARG A 17 -11.07 -10.41 -18.94
C ARG A 17 -10.81 -11.87 -19.27
N ALA A 18 -11.60 -12.79 -18.74
CA ALA A 18 -11.50 -14.21 -19.06
C ALA A 18 -11.66 -14.45 -20.57
N LEU A 19 -12.56 -13.73 -21.24
CA LEU A 19 -12.71 -13.81 -22.69
C LEU A 19 -11.44 -13.38 -23.42
N ARG A 20 -10.77 -12.31 -22.96
CA ARG A 20 -9.52 -11.81 -23.57
C ARG A 20 -8.36 -12.80 -23.41
N ARG A 21 -8.35 -13.56 -22.31
CA ARG A 21 -7.36 -14.64 -22.09
C ARG A 21 -7.60 -15.84 -22.99
N ILE A 22 -8.87 -16.21 -23.21
CA ILE A 22 -9.24 -17.32 -24.09
C ILE A 22 -9.01 -16.93 -25.56
N VAL A 23 -9.49 -15.74 -25.94
CA VAL A 23 -9.45 -15.22 -27.31
C VAL A 23 -8.62 -13.93 -27.32
N SER A 24 -7.41 -14.03 -27.86
CA SER A 24 -6.52 -12.87 -28.07
C SER A 24 -6.47 -12.53 -29.55
N SER A 25 -6.88 -11.32 -29.93
CA SER A 25 -6.89 -10.87 -31.34
C SER A 25 -7.67 -11.81 -32.29
N GLY A 26 -8.76 -12.42 -31.82
CA GLY A 26 -9.56 -13.38 -32.59
C GLY A 26 -8.99 -14.82 -32.63
N VAL A 27 -7.86 -15.07 -31.99
CA VAL A 27 -7.17 -16.36 -31.98
C VAL A 27 -7.25 -17.00 -30.60
N VAL A 28 -7.64 -18.28 -30.58
CA VAL A 28 -7.54 -19.15 -29.40
C VAL A 28 -6.23 -19.93 -29.52
N ARG A 29 -5.37 -19.82 -28.50
CA ARG A 29 -4.01 -20.38 -28.51
C ARG A 29 -3.93 -21.78 -27.90
N HIS A 30 -4.79 -22.06 -26.92
CA HIS A 30 -4.76 -23.31 -26.17
C HIS A 30 -5.74 -24.31 -26.75
N LYS A 31 -5.38 -25.59 -26.69
CA LYS A 31 -6.18 -26.69 -27.20
C LYS A 31 -7.32 -27.05 -26.27
N LEU A 32 -7.05 -27.08 -24.97
CA LEU A 32 -8.03 -27.33 -23.92
C LEU A 32 -8.14 -26.09 -23.03
N THR A 33 -9.35 -25.53 -22.91
CA THR A 33 -9.66 -24.50 -21.92
C THR A 33 -10.63 -25.10 -20.90
N THR A 34 -10.22 -25.17 -19.64
CA THR A 34 -11.09 -25.64 -18.56
C THR A 34 -11.63 -24.43 -17.78
N LEU A 35 -12.93 -24.39 -17.55
CA LEU A 35 -13.59 -23.39 -16.72
C LEU A 35 -14.10 -24.08 -15.47
N VAL A 36 -13.32 -24.06 -14.39
CA VAL A 36 -13.64 -24.70 -13.12
C VAL A 36 -13.94 -23.64 -12.08
N ALA A 37 -15.21 -23.53 -11.70
CA ALA A 37 -15.67 -22.56 -10.71
C ALA A 37 -17.02 -22.98 -10.13
N PRO A 38 -17.42 -22.46 -8.96
CA PRO A 38 -18.75 -22.68 -8.42
C PRO A 38 -19.88 -22.18 -9.34
N ILE A 39 -21.11 -22.47 -8.95
CA ILE A 39 -22.31 -22.05 -9.66
C ILE A 39 -22.41 -20.50 -9.65
N GLY A 40 -22.92 -19.93 -10.74
CA GLY A 40 -23.13 -18.49 -10.86
C GLY A 40 -21.87 -17.66 -11.22
N TYR A 41 -20.70 -18.29 -11.39
CA TYR A 41 -19.48 -17.63 -11.91
C TYR A 41 -19.49 -17.37 -13.43
N GLY A 42 -20.60 -17.66 -14.12
CA GLY A 42 -20.74 -17.32 -15.54
C GLY A 42 -19.94 -18.21 -16.50
N LYS A 43 -19.51 -19.42 -16.09
CA LYS A 43 -18.80 -20.39 -16.95
C LYS A 43 -19.47 -20.57 -18.31
N THR A 44 -20.76 -20.90 -18.29
CA THR A 44 -21.59 -21.09 -19.49
C THR A 44 -21.76 -19.79 -20.30
N THR A 45 -21.86 -18.63 -19.63
CA THR A 45 -21.90 -17.31 -20.29
C THR A 45 -20.61 -17.03 -21.05
N VAL A 46 -19.45 -17.24 -20.43
CA VAL A 46 -18.13 -17.06 -21.07
C VAL A 46 -17.97 -18.01 -22.24
N MET A 47 -18.33 -19.28 -22.10
CA MET A 47 -18.33 -20.24 -23.22
C MET A 47 -19.24 -19.78 -24.37
N GLY A 48 -20.43 -19.24 -24.07
CA GLY A 48 -21.32 -18.66 -25.07
C GLY A 48 -20.72 -17.46 -25.80
N MET A 49 -19.99 -16.59 -25.09
CA MET A 49 -19.27 -15.45 -25.69
C MET A 49 -18.13 -15.92 -26.61
N VAL A 50 -17.38 -16.93 -26.18
CA VAL A 50 -16.34 -17.57 -27.01
C VAL A 50 -16.96 -18.16 -28.27
N LEU A 51 -18.07 -18.90 -28.14
CA LEU A 51 -18.81 -19.46 -29.27
C LEU A 51 -19.23 -18.38 -30.27
N ALA A 52 -19.72 -17.23 -29.79
CA ALA A 52 -20.11 -16.11 -30.67
C ALA A 52 -18.91 -15.55 -31.46
N GLU A 53 -17.75 -15.39 -30.82
CA GLU A 53 -16.52 -14.91 -31.46
C GLU A 53 -15.98 -15.93 -32.49
N LEU A 54 -16.01 -17.22 -32.16
CA LEU A 54 -15.56 -18.29 -33.06
C LEU A 54 -16.48 -18.47 -34.26
N ARG A 55 -17.80 -18.30 -34.10
CA ARG A 55 -18.74 -18.31 -35.22
C ARG A 55 -18.50 -17.14 -36.19
N ARG A 56 -18.16 -15.94 -35.69
CA ARG A 56 -17.81 -14.79 -36.55
C ARG A 56 -16.55 -15.05 -37.39
N SER A 57 -15.64 -15.89 -36.91
CA SER A 57 -14.44 -16.32 -37.64
C SER A 57 -14.67 -17.55 -38.54
N GLY A 58 -15.91 -18.00 -38.71
CA GLY A 58 -16.28 -19.09 -39.63
C GLY A 58 -15.92 -20.51 -39.14
N ARG A 59 -15.64 -20.69 -37.85
CA ARG A 59 -15.33 -22.01 -37.27
C ARG A 59 -16.59 -22.84 -37.03
N HIS A 60 -16.49 -24.15 -37.26
CA HIS A 60 -17.56 -25.08 -36.90
C HIS A 60 -17.55 -25.28 -35.37
N ALA A 61 -18.73 -25.35 -34.74
CA ALA A 61 -18.83 -25.50 -33.30
C ALA A 61 -19.90 -26.51 -32.92
N ALA A 62 -19.54 -27.47 -32.07
CA ALA A 62 -20.46 -28.45 -31.50
C ALA A 62 -20.58 -28.20 -29.99
N TRP A 63 -21.82 -28.20 -29.49
CA TRP A 63 -22.13 -27.89 -28.09
C TRP A 63 -22.93 -29.03 -27.47
N VAL A 64 -22.54 -29.43 -26.25
CA VAL A 64 -23.31 -30.34 -25.42
C VAL A 64 -23.35 -29.79 -24.00
N THR A 65 -24.55 -29.55 -23.48
CA THR A 65 -24.78 -29.31 -22.06
C THR A 65 -25.24 -30.61 -21.42
N LEU A 66 -24.50 -31.05 -20.41
CA LEU A 66 -24.82 -32.22 -19.59
C LEU A 66 -25.70 -31.79 -18.41
N GLY A 67 -26.69 -32.62 -18.07
CA GLY A 67 -27.63 -32.34 -16.99
C GLY A 67 -27.66 -33.43 -15.91
N PRO A 68 -28.33 -33.15 -14.77
CA PRO A 68 -28.40 -34.07 -13.62
C PRO A 68 -29.17 -35.38 -13.86
N ARG A 69 -29.82 -35.55 -15.03
CA ARG A 69 -30.39 -36.83 -15.45
C ARG A 69 -29.30 -37.58 -16.22
N ALA A 70 -28.72 -38.61 -15.62
CA ALA A 70 -27.59 -39.42 -16.11
C ALA A 70 -27.38 -39.38 -17.64
N ASP A 71 -26.69 -38.35 -18.11
CA ASP A 71 -26.21 -38.28 -19.49
C ASP A 71 -24.99 -39.19 -19.57
N THR A 72 -25.14 -40.34 -20.21
CA THR A 72 -24.03 -41.28 -20.37
C THR A 72 -22.98 -40.69 -21.30
N LEU A 73 -21.72 -41.13 -21.13
CA LEU A 73 -20.64 -40.75 -22.04
C LEU A 73 -21.00 -41.08 -23.50
N ASP A 74 -21.63 -42.23 -23.73
CA ASP A 74 -22.05 -42.67 -25.05
C ASP A 74 -23.09 -41.71 -25.66
N ALA A 75 -24.05 -41.22 -24.88
CA ALA A 75 -25.02 -40.22 -25.35
C ALA A 75 -24.35 -38.87 -25.69
N THR A 76 -23.34 -38.47 -24.91
CA THR A 76 -22.53 -37.26 -25.17
C THR A 76 -21.75 -37.39 -26.48
N VAL A 77 -21.04 -38.51 -26.66
CA VAL A 77 -20.27 -38.81 -27.86
C VAL A 77 -21.17 -38.84 -29.11
N GLN A 78 -22.32 -39.51 -29.03
CA GLN A 78 -23.29 -39.55 -30.13
C GLN A 78 -23.85 -38.16 -30.46
N SER A 79 -24.08 -37.31 -29.45
CA SER A 79 -24.55 -35.93 -29.66
C SER A 79 -23.51 -35.05 -30.34
N LEU A 80 -22.22 -35.27 -30.06
CA LEU A 80 -21.12 -34.60 -30.76
C LEU A 80 -21.00 -35.10 -32.20
N LEU A 81 -21.01 -36.41 -32.42
CA LEU A 81 -20.96 -37.01 -33.75
C LEU A 81 -22.09 -36.53 -34.67
N ALA A 82 -23.32 -36.47 -34.15
CA ALA A 82 -24.47 -35.98 -34.91
C ALA A 82 -24.35 -34.51 -35.33
N GLN A 83 -23.64 -33.68 -34.56
CA GLN A 83 -23.38 -32.26 -34.91
C GLN A 83 -22.23 -32.12 -35.91
N LEU A 84 -21.24 -33.01 -35.86
CA LEU A 84 -20.08 -33.00 -36.76
C LEU A 84 -20.40 -33.62 -38.13
N GLN A 85 -21.36 -34.55 -38.19
CA GLN A 85 -21.73 -35.29 -39.41
C GLN A 85 -23.25 -35.32 -39.62
N PRO A 86 -23.89 -34.18 -39.95
CA PRO A 86 -25.35 -34.12 -40.11
C PRO A 86 -25.90 -34.94 -41.28
N GLU A 87 -25.06 -35.25 -42.30
CA GLU A 87 -25.44 -36.06 -43.48
C GLU A 87 -25.12 -37.56 -43.34
N ALA A 88 -24.51 -38.00 -42.24
CA ALA A 88 -24.27 -39.42 -42.02
C ALA A 88 -25.61 -40.14 -41.76
N PRO A 89 -25.86 -41.31 -42.37
CA PRO A 89 -27.08 -42.07 -42.12
C PRO A 89 -27.18 -42.39 -40.64
N ARG A 90 -28.25 -41.92 -39.98
CA ARG A 90 -28.56 -42.30 -38.60
C ARG A 90 -28.80 -43.80 -38.58
N ALA A 91 -27.86 -44.57 -38.01
CA ALA A 91 -28.04 -46.01 -37.82
C ALA A 91 -29.38 -46.24 -37.10
N HIS A 92 -30.17 -47.18 -37.59
CA HIS A 92 -31.45 -47.51 -36.95
C HIS A 92 -31.15 -48.03 -35.53
N PRO A 93 -31.93 -47.67 -34.49
CA PRO A 93 -31.67 -48.12 -33.12
C PRO A 93 -31.51 -49.65 -32.99
N THR A 94 -32.15 -50.39 -33.89
CA THR A 94 -32.10 -51.85 -34.01
C THR A 94 -30.77 -52.38 -34.56
N GLU A 95 -30.05 -51.65 -35.42
CA GLU A 95 -28.73 -52.06 -35.94
C GLU A 95 -27.65 -51.95 -34.87
N ALA A 96 -27.72 -50.92 -34.02
CA ALA A 96 -26.82 -50.75 -32.87
C ALA A 96 -26.99 -51.82 -31.77
N LEU A 97 -28.16 -52.48 -31.72
CA LEU A 97 -28.48 -53.57 -30.81
C LEU A 97 -28.02 -54.95 -31.31
N LEU A 98 -27.79 -55.11 -32.63
CA LEU A 98 -27.42 -56.38 -33.27
C LEU A 98 -25.90 -56.63 -33.28
N ASP A 99 -25.08 -55.59 -33.16
CA ASP A 99 -23.62 -55.69 -33.03
C ASP A 99 -23.18 -55.99 -31.58
N GLY A 100 -23.67 -57.10 -31.01
CA GLY A 100 -23.48 -57.55 -29.62
C GLY A 100 -22.03 -57.78 -29.12
N ARG A 101 -21.03 -57.09 -29.67
CA ARG A 101 -19.64 -56.96 -29.21
C ARG A 101 -19.05 -55.58 -29.56
N THR A 102 -19.65 -54.49 -29.10
CA THR A 102 -19.01 -53.17 -29.21
C THR A 102 -18.00 -52.98 -28.07
N ALA A 103 -16.70 -52.88 -28.38
CA ALA A 103 -15.69 -52.56 -27.38
C ALA A 103 -16.03 -51.23 -26.68
N PRO A 104 -15.76 -51.06 -25.37
CA PRO A 104 -16.20 -49.90 -24.59
C PRO A 104 -15.71 -48.53 -25.10
N ASP A 105 -14.77 -48.49 -26.05
CA ASP A 105 -14.20 -47.25 -26.61
C ASP A 105 -14.64 -46.94 -28.06
N GLN A 106 -15.45 -47.79 -28.71
CA GLN A 106 -15.76 -47.63 -30.14
C GLN A 106 -16.37 -46.25 -30.48
N GLY A 107 -17.19 -45.71 -29.60
CA GLY A 107 -17.76 -44.36 -29.75
C GLY A 107 -16.69 -43.27 -29.69
N ILE A 108 -15.77 -43.34 -28.71
CA ILE A 108 -14.66 -42.39 -28.58
C ILE A 108 -13.78 -42.46 -29.83
N ASP A 109 -13.44 -43.66 -30.29
CA ASP A 109 -12.67 -43.86 -31.52
C ASP A 109 -13.35 -43.26 -32.76
N ALA A 110 -14.66 -43.42 -32.88
CA ALA A 110 -15.43 -42.84 -33.97
C ALA A 110 -15.40 -41.30 -33.93
N LEU A 111 -15.54 -40.70 -32.74
CA LEU A 111 -15.46 -39.25 -32.54
C LEU A 111 -14.07 -38.70 -32.89
N ILE A 112 -12.99 -39.33 -32.42
CA ILE A 112 -11.62 -38.91 -32.75
C ILE A 112 -11.37 -39.00 -34.26
N ARG A 113 -11.80 -40.07 -34.93
CA ARG A 113 -11.72 -40.19 -36.40
C ARG A 113 -12.49 -39.10 -37.12
N ALA A 114 -13.73 -38.82 -36.68
CA ALA A 114 -14.56 -37.77 -37.28
C ALA A 114 -13.92 -36.39 -37.14
N LEU A 115 -13.32 -36.08 -36.00
CA LEU A 115 -12.60 -34.82 -35.76
C LEU A 115 -11.33 -34.70 -36.60
N ASN A 116 -10.55 -35.78 -36.72
CA ASN A 116 -9.30 -35.79 -37.50
C ASN A 116 -9.55 -35.66 -39.01
N ALA A 117 -10.69 -36.16 -39.50
CA ALA A 117 -11.10 -36.05 -40.89
C ALA A 117 -11.91 -34.77 -41.20
N HIS A 118 -12.16 -33.91 -40.21
CA HIS A 118 -13.03 -32.75 -40.39
C HIS A 118 -12.32 -31.65 -41.22
N PRO A 119 -12.97 -31.11 -42.28
CA PRO A 119 -12.29 -30.25 -43.26
C PRO A 119 -12.02 -28.82 -42.77
N VAL A 120 -12.70 -28.38 -41.71
CA VAL A 120 -12.56 -27.03 -41.11
C VAL A 120 -12.28 -27.11 -39.62
N PRO A 121 -11.65 -26.08 -39.01
CA PRO A 121 -11.43 -26.04 -37.56
C PRO A 121 -12.72 -26.18 -36.76
N VAL A 122 -12.64 -26.93 -35.66
CA VAL A 122 -13.80 -27.28 -34.82
C VAL A 122 -13.58 -26.82 -33.38
N ALA A 123 -14.60 -26.19 -32.79
CA ALA A 123 -14.66 -25.89 -31.37
C ALA A 123 -15.71 -26.79 -30.68
N LEU A 124 -15.27 -27.58 -29.72
CA LEU A 124 -16.11 -28.46 -28.91
C LEU A 124 -16.39 -27.80 -27.56
N PHE A 125 -17.66 -27.68 -27.22
CA PHE A 125 -18.12 -27.12 -25.96
C PHE A 125 -18.81 -28.21 -25.13
N LEU A 126 -18.20 -28.54 -23.99
CA LEU A 126 -18.67 -29.53 -23.02
C LEU A 126 -19.07 -28.79 -21.74
N ASP A 127 -20.35 -28.47 -21.62
CA ASP A 127 -20.87 -27.63 -20.52
C ASP A 127 -21.43 -28.51 -19.38
N ASN A 128 -20.99 -28.24 -18.15
CA ASN A 128 -21.27 -28.99 -16.91
C ASN A 128 -20.84 -30.46 -16.96
N ILE A 129 -19.58 -30.69 -17.33
CA ILE A 129 -19.02 -32.02 -17.53
C ILE A 129 -19.02 -32.88 -16.26
N ASP A 130 -19.08 -32.25 -15.08
CA ASP A 130 -19.23 -32.87 -13.76
C ASP A 130 -20.52 -33.68 -13.60
N HIS A 131 -21.53 -33.48 -14.45
CA HIS A 131 -22.72 -34.33 -14.46
C HIS A 131 -22.48 -35.72 -15.06
N CYS A 132 -21.37 -35.96 -15.76
CA CYS A 132 -20.99 -37.28 -16.27
C CYS A 132 -20.05 -37.99 -15.29
N THR A 133 -20.54 -39.05 -14.66
CA THR A 133 -19.78 -39.87 -13.69
C THR A 133 -19.12 -41.10 -14.31
N ASP A 134 -19.07 -41.18 -15.64
CA ASP A 134 -18.50 -42.33 -16.35
C ASP A 134 -16.96 -42.38 -16.18
N PRO A 135 -16.38 -43.51 -15.71
CA PRO A 135 -14.93 -43.65 -15.53
C PRO A 135 -14.10 -43.44 -16.80
N ARG A 136 -14.72 -43.54 -17.99
CA ARG A 136 -14.06 -43.33 -19.29
C ARG A 136 -13.92 -41.85 -19.66
N LEU A 137 -14.58 -40.93 -18.95
CA LEU A 137 -14.56 -39.49 -19.24
C LEU A 137 -13.15 -38.89 -19.30
N PRO A 138 -12.23 -39.15 -18.35
CA PRO A 138 -10.87 -38.59 -18.39
C PRO A 138 -10.12 -39.03 -19.65
N ARG A 139 -10.34 -40.28 -20.07
CA ARG A 139 -9.74 -40.83 -21.29
C ARG A 139 -10.29 -40.16 -22.54
N LEU A 140 -11.58 -39.82 -22.59
CA LEU A 140 -12.13 -39.02 -23.70
C LEU A 140 -11.41 -37.66 -23.78
N ILE A 141 -11.27 -36.95 -22.65
CA ILE A 141 -10.63 -35.63 -22.61
C ILE A 141 -9.16 -35.72 -23.03
N ASP A 142 -8.42 -36.69 -22.52
CA ASP A 142 -7.04 -36.94 -22.91
C ASP A 142 -6.92 -37.20 -24.41
N ARG A 143 -7.77 -38.05 -24.98
CA ARG A 143 -7.72 -38.33 -26.42
C ARG A 143 -8.13 -37.15 -27.28
N LEU A 144 -9.15 -36.39 -26.86
CA LEU A 144 -9.49 -35.13 -27.52
C LEU A 144 -8.31 -34.15 -27.46
N CYS A 145 -7.56 -34.11 -26.36
CA CYS A 145 -6.43 -33.21 -26.17
C CYS A 145 -5.15 -33.67 -26.88
N PHE A 146 -4.85 -34.97 -26.97
CA PHE A 146 -3.56 -35.47 -27.47
C PHE A 146 -3.65 -36.20 -28.82
N ASP A 147 -4.81 -36.75 -29.20
CA ASP A 147 -4.96 -37.57 -30.42
C ASP A 147 -5.64 -36.81 -31.59
N THR A 148 -5.92 -35.51 -31.42
CA THR A 148 -6.52 -34.65 -32.46
C THR A 148 -5.57 -33.54 -32.95
N PRO A 149 -5.76 -32.93 -34.12
CA PRO A 149 -4.93 -31.81 -34.56
C PRO A 149 -5.22 -30.52 -33.77
N ALA A 150 -4.30 -29.56 -33.84
CA ALA A 150 -4.45 -28.24 -33.19
C ALA A 150 -5.61 -27.39 -33.74
N SER A 151 -6.21 -27.80 -34.87
CA SER A 151 -7.43 -27.21 -35.42
C SER A 151 -8.69 -27.56 -34.61
N ILE A 152 -8.59 -28.49 -33.66
CA ILE A 152 -9.66 -28.87 -32.74
C ILE A 152 -9.41 -28.20 -31.38
N GLN A 153 -10.38 -27.42 -30.91
CA GLN A 153 -10.32 -26.68 -29.65
C GLN A 153 -11.43 -27.17 -28.73
N ILE A 154 -11.13 -27.31 -27.43
CA ILE A 154 -12.03 -27.90 -26.44
C ILE A 154 -12.24 -26.89 -25.32
N PHE A 155 -13.50 -26.64 -25.01
CA PHE A 155 -13.94 -25.79 -23.90
C PHE A 155 -14.78 -26.65 -22.98
N ALA A 156 -14.32 -26.88 -21.76
CA ALA A 156 -15.02 -27.70 -20.78
C ALA A 156 -15.33 -26.89 -19.52
N SER A 157 -16.59 -26.85 -19.10
CA SER A 157 -16.98 -26.26 -17.82
C SER A 157 -17.30 -27.33 -16.78
N SER A 158 -16.98 -27.03 -15.53
CA SER A 158 -17.24 -27.91 -14.39
C SER A 158 -17.39 -27.11 -13.09
N THR A 159 -18.11 -27.65 -12.11
CA THR A 159 -18.03 -27.17 -10.71
C THR A 159 -16.91 -27.85 -9.92
N GLN A 160 -16.38 -28.97 -10.41
CA GLN A 160 -15.31 -29.75 -9.79
C GLN A 160 -14.09 -29.83 -10.70
N ASP A 161 -12.96 -30.27 -10.16
CA ASP A 161 -11.78 -30.52 -10.99
C ASP A 161 -12.06 -31.57 -12.06
N ILE A 162 -11.68 -31.24 -13.29
CA ILE A 162 -11.83 -32.13 -14.44
C ILE A 162 -10.64 -33.07 -14.46
N ALA A 163 -10.89 -34.37 -14.41
CA ALA A 163 -9.83 -35.38 -14.49
C ALA A 163 -9.31 -35.54 -15.93
N TYR A 164 -8.01 -35.31 -16.12
CA TYR A 164 -7.23 -35.55 -17.34
C TYR A 164 -5.73 -35.59 -16.98
N ASN A 165 -4.85 -35.94 -17.91
CA ASN A 165 -3.40 -35.94 -17.70
C ASN A 165 -2.85 -34.50 -17.67
N ARG A 166 -3.04 -33.84 -16.52
CA ARG A 166 -2.66 -32.44 -16.28
C ARG A 166 -1.18 -32.20 -16.47
N SER A 167 -0.32 -33.07 -15.95
CA SER A 167 1.13 -32.94 -16.06
C SER A 167 1.59 -32.89 -17.52
N ARG A 168 1.05 -33.77 -18.37
CA ARG A 168 1.35 -33.75 -19.80
C ARG A 168 0.81 -32.49 -20.48
N ALA A 169 -0.43 -32.11 -20.18
CA ALA A 169 -1.07 -30.95 -20.79
C ALA A 169 -0.36 -29.62 -20.46
N GLU A 170 0.14 -29.48 -19.22
CA GLU A 170 0.93 -28.33 -18.78
C GLU A 170 2.32 -28.31 -19.42
N LEU A 171 3.02 -29.46 -19.49
CA LEU A 171 4.33 -29.57 -20.15
C LEU A 171 4.28 -29.27 -21.65
N GLU A 172 3.22 -29.70 -22.34
CA GLU A 172 3.02 -29.40 -23.77
C GLU A 172 2.42 -28.00 -24.01
N GLY A 173 2.05 -27.25 -22.95
CA GLY A 173 1.47 -25.91 -23.05
C GLY A 173 0.09 -25.86 -23.71
N VAL A 174 -0.61 -27.00 -23.78
CA VAL A 174 -1.86 -27.15 -24.54
C VAL A 174 -3.10 -26.76 -23.74
N VAL A 175 -3.00 -26.58 -22.43
CA VAL A 175 -4.12 -26.27 -21.53
C VAL A 175 -4.10 -24.83 -21.01
N LEU A 176 -5.28 -24.23 -20.90
CA LEU A 176 -5.54 -22.99 -20.17
C LEU A 176 -6.57 -23.25 -19.06
N PRO A 177 -6.13 -23.45 -17.81
CA PRO A 177 -7.04 -23.57 -16.69
C PRO A 177 -7.54 -22.18 -16.27
N LEU A 178 -8.86 -22.03 -16.20
CA LEU A 178 -9.54 -20.86 -15.65
C LEU A 178 -10.32 -21.25 -14.40
N THR A 179 -10.06 -20.51 -13.34
CA THR A 179 -10.62 -20.70 -12.00
C THR A 179 -11.71 -19.68 -11.69
N ALA A 180 -12.35 -19.81 -10.53
CA ALA A 180 -13.26 -18.78 -10.00
C ALA A 180 -12.60 -17.39 -9.95
N ALA A 181 -11.31 -17.29 -9.61
CA ALA A 181 -10.58 -16.02 -9.57
C ALA A 181 -10.47 -15.35 -10.94
N ASP A 182 -10.42 -16.14 -12.02
CA ASP A 182 -10.34 -15.62 -13.39
C ASP A 182 -11.71 -15.15 -13.91
N LEU A 183 -12.78 -15.77 -13.42
CA LEU A 183 -14.17 -15.48 -13.81
C LEU A 183 -14.85 -14.42 -12.94
N ARG A 184 -14.28 -14.10 -11.78
CA ARG A 184 -14.73 -13.05 -10.87
C ARG A 184 -14.68 -11.68 -11.53
N PHE A 185 -15.69 -10.84 -11.36
CA PHE A 185 -15.64 -9.49 -11.90
C PHE A 185 -14.62 -8.62 -11.14
N ASP A 186 -13.99 -7.69 -11.83
CA ASP A 186 -13.35 -6.53 -11.21
C ASP A 186 -14.30 -5.32 -11.15
N ALA A 187 -13.85 -4.21 -10.56
CA ALA A 187 -14.67 -3.01 -10.40
C ALA A 187 -15.08 -2.38 -11.74
N ALA A 188 -14.25 -2.50 -12.78
CA ALA A 188 -14.56 -1.97 -14.11
C ALA A 188 -15.62 -2.83 -14.81
N GLU A 189 -15.46 -4.16 -14.77
CA GLU A 189 -16.44 -5.12 -15.29
C GLU A 189 -17.79 -5.01 -14.54
N ALA A 190 -17.76 -4.78 -13.23
CA ALA A 190 -18.97 -4.54 -12.44
C ALA A 190 -19.64 -3.21 -12.82
N GLY A 191 -18.86 -2.15 -13.04
CA GLY A 191 -19.36 -0.88 -13.57
C GLY A 191 -20.02 -1.04 -14.94
N GLU A 192 -19.42 -1.82 -15.85
CA GLU A 192 -20.01 -2.14 -17.15
C GLU A 192 -21.31 -2.94 -17.01
N LEU A 193 -21.36 -3.90 -16.07
CA LEU A 193 -22.58 -4.65 -15.77
C LEU A 193 -23.70 -3.75 -15.25
N PHE A 194 -23.42 -2.78 -14.37
CA PHE A 194 -24.44 -1.86 -13.87
C PHE A 194 -24.88 -0.84 -14.93
N GLY A 195 -24.04 -0.58 -15.93
CA GLY A 195 -24.28 0.42 -16.96
C GLY A 195 -24.03 1.84 -16.46
N ALA A 196 -23.93 2.79 -17.40
CA ALA A 196 -23.49 4.15 -17.13
C ALA A 196 -24.38 4.93 -16.14
N GLU A 197 -25.69 4.66 -16.14
CA GLU A 197 -26.64 5.35 -15.28
C GLU A 197 -26.56 4.88 -13.82
N LEU A 198 -26.67 3.57 -13.59
CA LEU A 198 -26.64 3.01 -12.24
C LEU A 198 -25.24 3.16 -11.60
N ALA A 199 -24.17 2.97 -12.37
CA ALA A 199 -22.80 3.17 -11.88
C ALA A 199 -22.55 4.63 -11.44
N ARG A 200 -23.11 5.62 -12.16
CA ARG A 200 -23.02 7.03 -11.79
C ARG A 200 -23.83 7.34 -10.53
N THR A 201 -25.00 6.76 -10.37
CA THR A 201 -25.84 6.93 -9.16
C THR A 201 -25.17 6.33 -7.92
N LEU A 202 -24.51 5.17 -8.07
CA LEU A 202 -23.77 4.51 -6.99
C LEU A 202 -22.47 5.23 -6.63
N GLY A 203 -21.80 5.83 -7.61
CA GLY A 203 -20.45 6.36 -7.47
C GLY A 203 -19.41 5.26 -7.19
N ALA A 204 -18.13 5.65 -7.09
CA ALA A 204 -17.04 4.71 -6.86
C ALA A 204 -17.21 3.93 -5.53
N ALA A 205 -17.53 4.64 -4.44
CA ALA A 205 -17.75 4.03 -3.13
C ALA A 205 -18.92 3.01 -3.11
N GLY A 206 -19.99 3.27 -3.87
CA GLY A 206 -21.11 2.34 -4.00
C GLY A 206 -20.71 1.07 -4.77
N VAL A 207 -19.96 1.21 -5.87
CA VAL A 207 -19.42 0.06 -6.61
C VAL A 207 -18.47 -0.75 -5.72
N ASP A 208 -17.57 -0.10 -4.99
CA ASP A 208 -16.66 -0.77 -4.06
C ASP A 208 -17.42 -1.52 -2.96
N THR A 209 -18.50 -0.95 -2.44
CA THR A 209 -19.38 -1.61 -1.46
C THR A 209 -20.01 -2.87 -2.04
N VAL A 210 -20.51 -2.80 -3.28
CA VAL A 210 -21.07 -3.98 -3.97
C VAL A 210 -19.99 -5.01 -4.22
N MET A 211 -18.80 -4.60 -4.64
CA MET A 211 -17.66 -5.48 -4.88
C MET A 211 -17.20 -6.17 -3.60
N ALA A 212 -17.18 -5.47 -2.47
CA ALA A 212 -16.85 -6.06 -1.18
C ALA A 212 -17.87 -7.13 -0.75
N ARG A 213 -19.17 -6.88 -0.94
CA ARG A 213 -20.23 -7.84 -0.55
C ARG A 213 -20.33 -9.03 -1.49
N THR A 214 -20.23 -8.79 -2.79
CA THR A 214 -20.36 -9.84 -3.81
C THR A 214 -19.05 -10.55 -4.10
N GLU A 215 -17.92 -10.01 -3.64
CA GLU A 215 -16.56 -10.42 -4.01
C GLU A 215 -16.43 -10.64 -5.52
N GLY A 216 -17.15 -9.87 -6.34
CA GLY A 216 -17.16 -10.00 -7.80
C GLY A 216 -17.91 -11.22 -8.35
N TRP A 217 -18.75 -11.91 -7.57
CA TRP A 217 -19.58 -13.04 -8.01
C TRP A 217 -20.63 -12.57 -9.05
N PRO A 218 -20.53 -13.00 -10.33
CA PRO A 218 -21.35 -12.48 -11.42
C PRO A 218 -22.86 -12.64 -11.23
N ALA A 219 -23.31 -13.78 -10.70
CA ALA A 219 -24.73 -14.00 -10.43
C ALA A 219 -25.26 -13.04 -9.36
N ALA A 220 -24.52 -12.83 -8.27
CA ALA A 220 -24.88 -11.84 -7.25
C ALA A 220 -24.91 -10.42 -7.81
N LEU A 221 -23.87 -10.01 -8.53
CA LEU A 221 -23.83 -8.68 -9.15
C LEU A 221 -25.04 -8.43 -10.05
N ARG A 222 -25.43 -9.43 -10.85
CA ARG A 222 -26.62 -9.36 -11.71
C ARG A 222 -27.91 -9.27 -10.89
N MET A 223 -28.05 -10.03 -9.81
CA MET A 223 -29.23 -9.95 -8.94
C MET A 223 -29.32 -8.60 -8.23
N ILE A 224 -28.20 -8.08 -7.73
CA ILE A 224 -28.12 -6.74 -7.13
C ILE A 224 -28.55 -5.69 -8.15
N ARG A 225 -28.08 -5.77 -9.40
CA ARG A 225 -28.54 -4.89 -10.47
C ARG A 225 -30.07 -4.91 -10.61
N ILE A 226 -30.67 -6.10 -10.69
CA ILE A 226 -32.13 -6.26 -10.82
C ILE A 226 -32.88 -5.66 -9.62
N ILE A 227 -32.34 -5.83 -8.40
CA ILE A 227 -32.91 -5.27 -7.18
C ILE A 227 -32.84 -3.74 -7.21
N LEU A 228 -31.68 -3.18 -7.57
CA LEU A 228 -31.44 -1.74 -7.60
C LEU A 228 -32.23 -1.02 -8.70
N GLU A 229 -32.36 -1.62 -9.89
CA GLU A 229 -33.17 -1.09 -11.00
C GLU A 229 -34.66 -0.96 -10.65
N ARG A 230 -35.14 -1.72 -9.67
CA ARG A 230 -36.53 -1.69 -9.18
C ARG A 230 -36.72 -0.78 -7.97
N SER A 231 -35.65 -0.18 -7.46
CA SER A 231 -35.69 0.64 -6.25
C SER A 231 -35.83 2.13 -6.56
N SER A 232 -36.63 2.82 -5.75
CA SER A 232 -36.71 4.28 -5.75
C SER A 232 -35.55 4.95 -5.01
N ASP A 233 -34.87 4.24 -4.10
CA ASP A 233 -33.69 4.70 -3.35
C ASP A 233 -32.58 3.66 -3.43
N THR A 234 -31.68 3.85 -4.38
CA THR A 234 -30.56 2.94 -4.66
C THR A 234 -29.58 2.85 -3.49
N GLY A 235 -29.34 3.96 -2.77
CA GLY A 235 -28.36 4.01 -1.68
C GLY A 235 -28.81 3.23 -0.45
N ALA A 236 -30.04 3.48 0.01
CA ALA A 236 -30.62 2.77 1.14
C ALA A 236 -30.82 1.28 0.83
N THR A 237 -31.24 0.96 -0.40
CA THR A 237 -31.41 -0.44 -0.84
C THR A 237 -30.08 -1.16 -0.87
N LEU A 238 -29.03 -0.55 -1.42
CA LEU A 238 -27.69 -1.13 -1.41
C LEU A 238 -27.20 -1.40 0.02
N ALA A 239 -27.42 -0.47 0.95
CA ALA A 239 -27.05 -0.66 2.34
C ALA A 239 -27.74 -1.88 2.97
N ALA A 240 -29.01 -2.15 2.60
CA ALA A 240 -29.82 -3.25 3.11
C ALA A 240 -29.60 -4.61 2.43
N ILE A 241 -29.00 -4.67 1.23
CA ILE A 241 -28.79 -5.94 0.51
C ILE A 241 -27.74 -6.80 1.21
N SER A 242 -28.14 -7.97 1.69
CA SER A 242 -27.25 -9.02 2.22
C SER A 242 -27.57 -10.38 1.60
N GLY A 243 -26.83 -11.42 2.00
CA GLY A 243 -27.14 -12.80 1.61
C GLY A 243 -28.55 -13.29 1.97
N SER A 244 -29.21 -12.66 2.96
CA SER A 244 -30.56 -13.00 3.40
C SER A 244 -31.69 -12.31 2.60
N HIS A 245 -31.36 -11.45 1.64
CA HIS A 245 -32.36 -10.83 0.77
C HIS A 245 -33.08 -11.92 -0.05
N GLN A 246 -34.42 -11.90 -0.08
CA GLN A 246 -35.26 -13.01 -0.58
C GLN A 246 -34.77 -13.66 -1.89
N MET A 247 -34.50 -12.86 -2.93
CA MET A 247 -34.02 -13.38 -4.23
C MET A 247 -32.64 -14.05 -4.16
N LEU A 248 -31.73 -13.54 -3.31
CA LEU A 248 -30.40 -14.13 -3.10
C LEU A 248 -30.50 -15.40 -2.25
N ALA A 249 -31.31 -15.36 -1.19
CA ALA A 249 -31.58 -16.48 -0.32
C ALA A 249 -32.22 -17.67 -1.07
N ASP A 250 -33.19 -17.40 -1.95
CA ASP A 250 -33.83 -18.43 -2.78
C ASP A 250 -32.81 -19.13 -3.70
N LEU A 251 -31.89 -18.37 -4.31
CA LEU A 251 -30.83 -18.95 -5.13
C LEU A 251 -29.87 -19.80 -4.29
N LEU A 252 -29.38 -19.26 -3.18
CA LEU A 252 -28.41 -19.96 -2.31
C LEU A 252 -29.03 -21.25 -1.74
N ASN A 253 -30.29 -21.20 -1.30
CA ASN A 253 -31.01 -22.38 -0.80
C ASN A 253 -31.20 -23.43 -1.90
N ARG A 254 -31.63 -23.02 -3.11
CA ARG A 254 -31.86 -23.93 -4.23
C ARG A 254 -30.57 -24.56 -4.74
N GLU A 255 -29.53 -23.77 -4.93
CA GLU A 255 -28.30 -24.22 -5.61
C GLU A 255 -27.31 -24.89 -4.66
N ILE A 256 -27.29 -24.52 -3.38
CA ILE A 256 -26.30 -25.00 -2.41
C ILE A 256 -26.97 -25.93 -1.37
N LEU A 257 -27.92 -25.43 -0.57
CA LEU A 257 -28.42 -26.19 0.58
C LEU A 257 -29.24 -27.43 0.19
N SER A 258 -29.92 -27.42 -0.96
CA SER A 258 -30.73 -28.56 -1.42
C SER A 258 -29.92 -29.82 -1.72
N ARG A 259 -28.59 -29.70 -1.85
CA ARG A 259 -27.66 -30.81 -2.16
C ARG A 259 -27.21 -31.56 -0.91
N PHE A 260 -27.37 -30.97 0.27
CA PHE A 260 -26.94 -31.55 1.53
C PHE A 260 -28.05 -32.40 2.14
N VAL A 261 -27.68 -33.56 2.68
CA VAL A 261 -28.60 -34.36 3.50
C VAL A 261 -28.95 -33.61 4.80
N PRO A 262 -30.10 -33.88 5.45
CA PRO A 262 -30.62 -33.05 6.53
C PRO A 262 -29.64 -32.74 7.68
N HIS A 263 -28.82 -33.72 8.08
CA HIS A 263 -27.83 -33.52 9.14
C HIS A 263 -26.64 -32.65 8.70
N GLN A 264 -26.14 -32.83 7.47
CA GLN A 264 -25.09 -31.99 6.90
C GLN A 264 -25.58 -30.56 6.68
N ARG A 265 -26.84 -30.37 6.26
CA ARG A 265 -27.46 -29.05 6.12
C ARG A 265 -27.51 -28.31 7.46
N ALA A 266 -27.86 -28.99 8.55
CA ALA A 266 -27.87 -28.39 9.88
C ALA A 266 -26.46 -27.93 10.30
N ARG A 267 -25.44 -28.76 10.09
CA ARG A 267 -24.03 -28.41 10.36
C ARG A 267 -23.50 -27.29 9.45
N LEU A 268 -23.93 -27.24 8.19
CA LEU A 268 -23.58 -26.15 7.27
C LEU A 268 -24.11 -24.80 7.77
N ILE A 269 -25.34 -24.77 8.29
CA ILE A 269 -25.91 -23.56 8.90
C ILE A 269 -25.14 -23.20 10.17
N GLU A 270 -24.81 -24.18 11.04
CA GLU A 270 -23.97 -23.97 12.21
C GLU A 270 -22.58 -23.39 11.85
N LEU A 271 -21.95 -23.88 10.78
CA LEU A 271 -20.69 -23.36 10.25
C LEU A 271 -20.77 -21.90 9.79
N GLY A 272 -21.95 -21.42 9.40
CA GLY A 272 -22.18 -20.02 9.07
C GLY A 272 -21.90 -19.05 10.22
N LEU A 273 -21.86 -19.54 11.46
CA LEU A 273 -21.50 -18.77 12.66
C LEU A 273 -20.01 -18.49 12.76
N LEU A 274 -19.17 -19.19 11.99
CA LEU A 274 -17.71 -19.06 12.01
C LEU A 274 -17.23 -18.05 10.95
N HIS A 275 -16.07 -17.43 11.19
CA HIS A 275 -15.42 -16.53 10.24
C HIS A 275 -14.64 -17.32 9.18
N SER A 276 -13.93 -18.35 9.63
CA SER A 276 -13.22 -19.33 8.82
C SER A 276 -13.30 -20.70 9.48
N PHE A 277 -12.94 -21.74 8.74
CA PHE A 277 -12.90 -23.10 9.23
C PHE A 277 -11.88 -23.94 8.49
N SER A 278 -11.41 -24.98 9.18
CA SER A 278 -10.51 -26.01 8.68
C SER A 278 -11.03 -27.37 9.14
N GLU A 279 -10.55 -28.46 8.54
CA GLU A 279 -10.92 -29.80 8.98
C GLU A 279 -10.64 -30.03 10.49
N PRO A 280 -9.47 -29.61 11.05
CA PRO A 280 -9.22 -29.73 12.48
C PRO A 280 -10.20 -28.92 13.35
N LEU A 281 -10.62 -27.73 12.91
CA LEU A 281 -11.59 -26.91 13.66
C LEU A 281 -12.99 -27.55 13.65
N ILE A 282 -13.42 -28.07 12.50
CA ILE A 282 -14.70 -28.80 12.38
C ILE A 282 -14.70 -29.99 13.35
N HIS A 283 -13.60 -30.75 13.40
CA HIS A 283 -13.45 -31.87 14.32
C HIS A 283 -13.43 -31.44 15.80
N ALA A 284 -12.84 -30.29 16.11
CA ALA A 284 -12.85 -29.76 17.47
C ALA A 284 -14.25 -29.35 17.95
N ILE A 285 -15.11 -28.87 17.05
CA ILE A 285 -16.50 -28.48 17.35
C ILE A 285 -17.42 -29.72 17.37
N TRP A 286 -17.23 -30.63 16.41
CA TRP A 286 -18.00 -31.88 16.28
C TRP A 286 -17.04 -33.07 16.13
N PRO A 287 -16.65 -33.73 17.23
CA PRO A 287 -15.75 -34.89 17.18
C PRO A 287 -16.27 -36.01 16.26
N GLU A 288 -17.60 -36.21 16.23
CA GLU A 288 -18.28 -37.20 15.41
C GLU A 288 -18.44 -36.82 13.91
N SER A 289 -17.86 -35.70 13.46
CA SER A 289 -17.93 -35.25 12.04
C SER A 289 -17.05 -36.06 11.08
N ARG A 290 -16.07 -36.82 11.55
CA ARG A 290 -15.22 -37.64 10.64
C ARG A 290 -16.00 -38.69 9.84
N ASP A 291 -17.14 -39.14 10.37
CA ASP A 291 -17.92 -40.22 9.78
C ASP A 291 -19.07 -39.71 8.88
N ASP A 292 -19.31 -38.39 8.80
CA ASP A 292 -20.46 -37.81 8.10
C ASP A 292 -20.15 -37.28 6.68
N GLY A 293 -18.87 -37.25 6.30
CA GLY A 293 -18.41 -36.81 4.98
C GLY A 293 -18.68 -35.33 4.66
N LEU A 294 -18.98 -34.48 5.67
CA LEU A 294 -19.34 -33.08 5.45
C LEU A 294 -18.20 -32.30 4.81
N PHE A 295 -16.96 -32.51 5.26
CA PHE A 295 -15.81 -31.76 4.77
C PHE A 295 -15.49 -32.11 3.31
N GLU A 296 -15.56 -33.39 2.94
CA GLU A 296 -15.43 -33.86 1.56
C GLU A 296 -16.54 -33.29 0.68
N THR A 297 -17.77 -33.23 1.20
CA THR A 297 -18.91 -32.63 0.48
C THR A 297 -18.73 -31.14 0.26
N LEU A 298 -18.16 -30.42 1.25
CA LEU A 298 -17.82 -29.00 1.14
C LEU A 298 -16.75 -28.75 0.06
N LEU A 299 -15.71 -29.60 0.02
CA LEU A 299 -14.63 -29.52 -0.96
C LEU A 299 -15.01 -30.00 -2.37
N GLY A 300 -16.11 -30.75 -2.49
CA GLY A 300 -16.67 -31.26 -3.76
C GLY A 300 -17.22 -30.18 -4.73
N GLY A 301 -16.75 -28.94 -4.68
CA GLY A 301 -16.86 -27.95 -5.76
C GLY A 301 -18.19 -27.19 -5.94
N SER A 302 -19.26 -27.56 -5.22
CA SER A 302 -20.56 -26.90 -5.37
C SER A 302 -20.84 -25.75 -4.39
N VAL A 303 -20.00 -25.57 -3.37
CA VAL A 303 -20.17 -24.55 -2.33
C VAL A 303 -19.32 -23.33 -2.65
N LEU A 304 -19.83 -22.13 -2.35
CA LEU A 304 -19.07 -20.87 -2.50
C LEU A 304 -18.03 -20.74 -1.37
N LEU A 305 -16.94 -21.49 -1.49
CA LEU A 305 -15.80 -21.45 -0.58
C LEU A 305 -14.65 -20.62 -1.15
N VAL A 306 -13.93 -19.97 -0.26
CA VAL A 306 -12.70 -19.24 -0.55
C VAL A 306 -11.59 -19.83 0.32
N ALA A 307 -10.54 -20.35 -0.31
CA ALA A 307 -9.34 -20.78 0.40
C ALA A 307 -8.58 -19.56 0.93
N LEU A 308 -8.14 -19.65 2.19
CA LEU A 308 -7.40 -18.61 2.89
C LEU A 308 -5.89 -18.82 2.83
N ASP A 309 -5.45 -20.03 2.50
CA ASP A 309 -4.04 -20.38 2.36
C ASP A 309 -3.75 -21.13 1.05
N PRO A 310 -2.51 -21.09 0.54
CA PRO A 310 -2.13 -21.81 -0.69
C PRO A 310 -2.18 -23.33 -0.57
N ALA A 311 -2.18 -23.87 0.66
CA ALA A 311 -2.24 -25.30 0.92
C ALA A 311 -3.68 -25.84 0.92
N ASN A 312 -4.68 -24.97 0.75
CA ASN A 312 -6.11 -25.26 0.87
C ASN A 312 -6.46 -25.99 2.18
N THR A 313 -5.93 -25.52 3.30
CA THR A 313 -6.22 -26.11 4.62
C THR A 313 -7.26 -25.33 5.42
N SER A 314 -7.38 -24.03 5.14
CA SER A 314 -8.30 -23.10 5.78
C SER A 314 -9.20 -22.44 4.75
N PHE A 315 -10.49 -22.38 5.07
CA PHE A 315 -11.54 -21.92 4.19
C PHE A 315 -12.44 -20.91 4.89
N ARG A 316 -13.03 -20.00 4.12
CA ARG A 316 -14.21 -19.25 4.54
C ARG A 316 -15.32 -19.41 3.53
N PHE A 317 -16.55 -19.22 3.97
CA PHE A 317 -17.63 -19.00 3.03
C PHE A 317 -17.44 -17.65 2.34
N HIS A 318 -17.84 -17.60 1.08
CA HIS A 318 -18.06 -16.35 0.38
C HIS A 318 -19.06 -15.48 1.15
N THR A 319 -18.86 -14.16 1.19
CA THR A 319 -19.58 -13.21 2.06
C THR A 319 -21.11 -13.38 2.02
N LEU A 320 -21.72 -13.37 0.83
CA LEU A 320 -23.18 -13.60 0.70
C LEU A 320 -23.66 -14.96 1.19
N LEU A 321 -22.89 -16.03 1.01
CA LEU A 321 -23.26 -17.35 1.53
C LEU A 321 -23.16 -17.34 3.07
N ARG A 322 -22.11 -16.72 3.62
CA ARG A 322 -21.95 -16.57 5.06
C ARG A 322 -23.11 -15.80 5.68
N ASP A 323 -23.48 -14.66 5.11
CA ASP A 323 -24.61 -13.84 5.58
C ASP A 323 -25.92 -14.63 5.58
N PHE A 324 -26.17 -15.40 4.51
CA PHE A 324 -27.33 -16.27 4.41
C PHE A 324 -27.32 -17.35 5.51
N LEU A 325 -26.22 -18.09 5.65
CA LEU A 325 -26.10 -19.16 6.66
C LEU A 325 -26.19 -18.61 8.09
N ALA A 326 -25.61 -17.45 8.36
CA ALA A 326 -25.70 -16.79 9.66
C ALA A 326 -27.13 -16.34 9.98
N ALA A 327 -27.89 -15.86 8.99
CA ALA A 327 -29.29 -15.50 9.14
C ALA A 327 -30.17 -16.74 9.40
N GLU A 328 -29.94 -17.83 8.67
CA GLU A 328 -30.60 -19.13 8.91
C GLU A 328 -30.28 -19.66 10.31
N ALA A 329 -29.03 -19.52 10.76
CA ALA A 329 -28.61 -19.91 12.10
C ALA A 329 -29.33 -19.07 13.17
N LEU A 330 -29.44 -17.76 12.98
CA LEU A 330 -30.17 -16.87 13.88
C LEU A 330 -31.67 -17.23 13.96
N ALA A 331 -32.27 -17.62 12.84
CA ALA A 331 -33.70 -17.94 12.76
C ALA A 331 -34.06 -19.31 13.35
N HIS A 332 -33.17 -20.30 13.21
CA HIS A 332 -33.51 -21.71 13.49
C HIS A 332 -32.69 -22.35 14.61
N ILE A 333 -31.57 -21.74 15.04
CA ILE A 333 -30.69 -22.30 16.07
C ILE A 333 -30.82 -21.52 17.37
N PRO A 334 -31.14 -22.18 18.50
CA PRO A 334 -31.21 -21.53 19.82
C PRO A 334 -29.90 -20.83 20.19
N GLU A 335 -30.00 -19.69 20.89
CA GLU A 335 -28.83 -18.90 21.31
C GLU A 335 -27.82 -19.73 22.11
N SER A 336 -28.28 -20.62 22.99
CA SER A 336 -27.39 -21.50 23.78
C SER A 336 -26.52 -22.42 22.91
N ARG A 337 -27.06 -22.93 21.80
CA ARG A 337 -26.31 -23.75 20.85
C ARG A 337 -25.34 -22.90 20.02
N ARG A 338 -25.77 -21.71 19.59
CA ARG A 338 -24.91 -20.77 18.86
C ARG A 338 -23.72 -20.32 19.71
N ALA A 339 -23.96 -20.00 20.98
CA ALA A 339 -22.90 -19.67 21.94
C ALA A 339 -21.93 -20.85 22.15
N ALA A 340 -22.43 -22.07 22.35
CA ALA A 340 -21.58 -23.26 22.54
C ALA A 340 -20.63 -23.50 21.36
N ILE A 341 -21.10 -23.36 20.13
CA ILE A 341 -20.27 -23.52 18.92
C ILE A 341 -19.17 -22.47 18.86
N ARG A 342 -19.51 -21.21 19.16
CA ARG A 342 -18.55 -20.10 19.21
C ARG A 342 -17.52 -20.29 20.32
N THR A 343 -17.95 -20.78 21.50
CA THR A 343 -17.03 -21.13 22.59
C THR A 343 -16.04 -22.22 22.17
N SER A 344 -16.51 -23.31 21.57
CA SER A 344 -15.62 -24.37 21.09
C SER A 344 -14.63 -23.87 20.03
N ALA A 345 -15.11 -23.01 19.11
CA ALA A 345 -14.23 -22.40 18.11
C ALA A 345 -13.17 -21.49 18.73
N GLY A 346 -13.56 -20.60 19.64
CA GLY A 346 -12.62 -19.70 20.30
C GLY A 346 -11.62 -20.45 21.20
N GLN A 347 -12.02 -21.53 21.88
CA GLN A 347 -11.10 -22.37 22.65
C GLN A 347 -10.08 -23.08 21.77
N TRP A 348 -10.49 -23.53 20.58
CA TRP A 348 -9.57 -24.09 19.61
C TRP A 348 -8.57 -23.02 19.11
N HIS A 349 -9.05 -21.82 18.78
CA HIS A 349 -8.18 -20.70 18.37
C HIS A 349 -7.19 -20.30 19.47
N GLU A 350 -7.64 -20.24 20.73
CA GLU A 350 -6.78 -20.00 21.90
C GLU A 350 -5.65 -21.05 21.99
N GLN A 351 -5.98 -22.34 21.81
CA GLN A 351 -4.98 -23.41 21.82
C GLN A 351 -3.98 -23.36 20.66
N GLN A 352 -4.38 -22.79 19.51
CA GLN A 352 -3.49 -22.58 18.37
C GLN A 352 -2.65 -21.29 18.48
N GLY A 353 -2.84 -20.48 19.54
CA GLY A 353 -2.19 -19.17 19.69
C GLY A 353 -2.84 -18.04 18.86
N ASN A 354 -3.99 -18.31 18.24
CA ASN A 354 -4.76 -17.33 17.46
C ASN A 354 -5.67 -16.52 18.40
N TRP A 355 -5.05 -15.70 19.25
CA TRP A 355 -5.73 -15.02 20.35
C TRP A 355 -6.77 -13.99 19.88
N ARG A 356 -6.60 -13.38 18.70
CA ARG A 356 -7.53 -12.38 18.14
C ARG A 356 -8.89 -13.01 17.88
N GLU A 357 -8.89 -14.11 17.14
CA GLU A 357 -10.06 -14.91 16.83
C GLU A 357 -10.69 -15.44 18.12
N ALA A 358 -9.89 -15.87 19.09
CA ALA A 358 -10.39 -16.31 20.39
C ALA A 358 -11.17 -15.21 21.12
N ILE A 359 -10.67 -13.97 21.14
CA ILE A 359 -11.37 -12.81 21.73
C ILE A 359 -12.68 -12.54 20.98
N GLU A 360 -12.66 -12.49 19.64
CA GLU A 360 -13.87 -12.27 18.84
C GLU A 360 -14.94 -13.34 19.11
N TYR A 361 -14.54 -14.60 19.20
CA TYR A 361 -15.44 -15.71 19.52
C TYR A 361 -15.96 -15.64 20.96
N ALA A 362 -15.16 -15.18 21.93
CA ALA A 362 -15.59 -14.98 23.31
C ALA A 362 -16.71 -13.92 23.40
N PHE A 363 -16.54 -12.78 22.72
CA PHE A 363 -17.62 -11.78 22.59
C PHE A 363 -18.84 -12.33 21.88
N ALA A 364 -18.66 -13.03 20.76
CA ALA A 364 -19.76 -13.60 20.00
C ALA A 364 -20.51 -14.70 20.76
N ALA A 365 -19.86 -15.39 21.71
CA ALA A 365 -20.48 -16.36 22.61
C ALA A 365 -21.19 -15.70 23.81
N GLY A 366 -21.02 -14.39 24.02
CA GLY A 366 -21.57 -13.66 25.15
C GLY A 366 -20.81 -13.87 26.47
N ASP A 367 -19.60 -14.42 26.44
CA ASP A 367 -18.77 -14.66 27.62
C ASP A 367 -17.78 -13.50 27.84
N ALA A 368 -18.27 -12.43 28.47
CA ALA A 368 -17.48 -11.25 28.75
C ALA A 368 -16.32 -11.51 29.74
N VAL A 369 -16.43 -12.52 30.61
CA VAL A 369 -15.37 -12.85 31.57
C VAL A 369 -14.19 -13.51 30.86
N TRP A 370 -14.47 -14.46 29.97
CA TRP A 370 -13.45 -15.08 29.14
C TRP A 370 -12.81 -14.09 28.18
N ALA A 371 -13.60 -13.23 27.52
CA ALA A 371 -13.09 -12.17 26.67
C ALA A 371 -12.15 -11.21 27.44
N ASN A 372 -12.51 -10.83 28.68
CA ASN A 372 -11.66 -9.99 29.52
C ASN A 372 -10.34 -10.66 29.91
N ARG A 373 -10.35 -11.97 30.21
CA ARG A 373 -9.12 -12.72 30.49
C ARG A 373 -8.19 -12.70 29.27
N LEU A 374 -8.70 -13.11 28.10
CA LEU A 374 -7.92 -13.13 26.87
C LEU A 374 -7.38 -11.74 26.49
N LEU A 375 -8.21 -10.70 26.62
CA LEU A 375 -7.79 -9.34 26.34
C LEU A 375 -6.68 -8.88 27.29
N THR A 376 -6.73 -9.29 28.57
CA THR A 376 -5.70 -8.96 29.57
C THR A 376 -4.40 -9.69 29.27
N ASP A 377 -4.47 -10.99 28.95
CA ASP A 377 -3.31 -11.84 28.64
C ASP A 377 -2.55 -11.35 27.39
N HIS A 378 -3.25 -10.75 26.42
CA HIS A 378 -2.68 -10.30 25.14
C HIS A 378 -2.69 -8.78 24.92
N ALA A 379 -2.92 -7.97 25.96
CA ALA A 379 -3.06 -6.52 25.82
C ALA A 379 -1.79 -5.85 25.25
N GLU A 380 -0.63 -6.27 25.76
CA GLU A 380 0.67 -5.81 25.29
C GLU A 380 0.90 -6.19 23.83
N GLU A 381 0.73 -7.47 23.48
CA GLU A 381 0.92 -7.96 22.12
C GLU A 381 -0.01 -7.26 21.10
N ALA A 382 -1.26 -7.00 21.49
CA ALA A 382 -2.24 -6.32 20.65
C ALA A 382 -1.84 -4.87 20.35
N VAL A 383 -1.43 -4.11 21.37
CA VAL A 383 -1.18 -2.67 21.28
C VAL A 383 0.27 -2.36 20.87
N ARG A 384 1.24 -2.96 21.57
CA ARG A 384 2.68 -2.73 21.42
C ARG A 384 3.27 -3.42 20.21
N ASP A 385 2.89 -4.67 19.94
CA ASP A 385 3.57 -5.49 18.93
C ASP A 385 2.91 -5.39 17.57
N ASN A 386 1.58 -5.37 17.56
CA ASN A 386 0.80 -5.42 16.34
C ASN A 386 0.10 -4.09 15.97
N GLY A 387 0.10 -3.11 16.88
CA GLY A 387 -0.52 -1.80 16.62
C GLY A 387 -2.05 -1.86 16.40
N GLN A 388 -2.73 -2.90 16.88
CA GLN A 388 -4.18 -3.14 16.71
C GLN A 388 -5.05 -2.29 17.63
N THR A 389 -4.65 -1.04 17.79
CA THR A 389 -5.29 -0.06 18.65
C THR A 389 -6.80 0.13 18.40
N PRO A 390 -7.35 0.10 17.16
CA PRO A 390 -8.79 0.30 16.98
C PRO A 390 -9.60 -0.86 17.56
N GLN A 391 -9.23 -2.09 17.18
CA GLN A 391 -9.91 -3.30 17.62
C GLN A 391 -9.78 -3.51 19.13
N PHE A 392 -8.60 -3.21 19.69
CA PHE A 392 -8.38 -3.25 21.14
C PHE A 392 -9.31 -2.28 21.90
N LEU A 393 -9.48 -1.06 21.39
CA LEU A 393 -10.39 -0.09 22.00
C LEU A 393 -11.84 -0.55 21.91
N ASP A 394 -12.26 -1.09 20.76
CA ASP A 394 -13.62 -1.64 20.58
C ASP A 394 -13.91 -2.78 21.57
N TRP A 395 -12.96 -3.69 21.77
CA TRP A 395 -13.07 -4.77 22.76
C TRP A 395 -13.13 -4.23 24.20
N ALA A 396 -12.27 -3.29 24.56
CA ALA A 396 -12.26 -2.69 25.89
C ALA A 396 -13.56 -1.92 26.20
N ASP A 397 -14.09 -1.19 25.21
CA ASP A 397 -15.37 -0.48 25.30
C ASP A 397 -16.54 -1.48 25.47
N ALA A 398 -16.53 -2.58 24.73
CA ALA A 398 -17.56 -3.64 24.84
C ALA A 398 -17.58 -4.30 26.23
N LEU A 399 -16.41 -4.55 26.83
CA LEU A 399 -16.31 -5.11 28.19
C LEU A 399 -16.83 -4.14 29.25
N GLU A 400 -16.49 -2.86 29.16
CA GLU A 400 -17.04 -1.85 30.08
C GLU A 400 -18.56 -1.72 29.96
N GLN A 401 -19.09 -1.77 28.73
CA GLN A 401 -20.54 -1.76 28.49
C GLN A 401 -21.24 -3.00 29.07
N ALA A 402 -20.54 -4.15 29.11
CA ALA A 402 -20.99 -5.36 29.77
C ALA A 402 -20.82 -5.33 31.31
N GLY A 403 -20.35 -4.22 31.88
CA GLY A 403 -20.16 -4.05 33.33
C GLY A 403 -18.89 -4.69 33.88
N ILE A 404 -17.94 -5.08 33.01
CA ILE A 404 -16.64 -5.63 33.42
C ILE A 404 -15.68 -4.49 33.76
N THR A 405 -15.10 -4.55 34.95
CA THR A 405 -13.98 -3.67 35.34
C THR A 405 -12.68 -4.25 34.81
N LEU A 406 -11.99 -3.53 33.92
CA LEU A 406 -10.71 -3.96 33.36
C LEU A 406 -9.61 -4.03 34.42
N ALA A 407 -8.65 -4.94 34.22
CA ALA A 407 -7.41 -4.99 34.98
C ALA A 407 -6.57 -3.71 34.79
N ALA A 408 -5.67 -3.41 35.73
CA ALA A 408 -4.88 -2.19 35.69
C ALA A 408 -3.95 -2.16 34.47
N GLU A 409 -3.37 -3.30 34.11
CA GLU A 409 -2.51 -3.52 32.96
C GLU A 409 -3.27 -3.35 31.64
N THR A 410 -4.49 -3.90 31.55
CA THR A 410 -5.36 -3.74 30.37
C THR A 410 -5.76 -2.28 30.19
N GLU A 411 -6.07 -1.57 31.26
CA GLU A 411 -6.36 -0.13 31.21
C GLU A 411 -5.11 0.70 30.85
N TYR A 412 -3.92 0.31 31.30
CA TYR A 412 -2.64 0.92 30.89
C TYR A 412 -2.44 0.83 29.36
N TRP A 413 -2.60 -0.36 28.78
CA TRP A 413 -2.50 -0.56 27.33
C TRP A 413 -3.61 0.14 26.55
N ARG A 414 -4.81 0.27 27.14
CA ARG A 414 -5.88 1.07 26.57
C ARG A 414 -5.53 2.55 26.47
N ILE A 415 -4.86 3.10 27.48
CA ILE A 415 -4.41 4.50 27.46
C ILE A 415 -3.34 4.69 26.37
N TRP A 416 -2.41 3.74 26.21
CA TRP A 416 -1.49 3.73 25.07
C TRP A 416 -2.21 3.70 23.72
N ALA A 417 -3.20 2.82 23.56
CA ALA A 417 -4.00 2.74 22.35
C ALA A 417 -4.73 4.06 22.04
N LEU A 418 -5.33 4.70 23.06
CA LEU A 418 -5.95 6.03 22.94
C LEU A 418 -4.91 7.09 22.54
N ALA A 419 -3.73 7.08 23.15
CA ALA A 419 -2.66 8.04 22.83
C ALA A 419 -2.16 7.89 21.38
N PHE A 420 -1.90 6.66 20.92
CA PHE A 420 -1.52 6.37 19.54
C PHE A 420 -2.61 6.72 18.53
N ARG A 421 -3.88 6.63 18.95
CA ARG A 421 -5.06 7.01 18.16
C ARG A 421 -5.44 8.49 18.27
N ARG A 422 -4.62 9.29 18.95
CA ARG A 422 -4.80 10.73 19.17
C ARG A 422 -6.04 11.10 20.00
N HIS A 423 -6.62 10.15 20.73
CA HIS A 423 -7.70 10.39 21.69
C HIS A 423 -7.14 10.90 23.04
N TYR A 424 -6.34 11.98 22.99
CA TYR A 424 -5.53 12.44 24.13
C TYR A 424 -6.36 12.83 25.34
N ASP A 425 -7.53 13.46 25.16
CA ASP A 425 -8.38 13.85 26.29
C ASP A 425 -8.96 12.64 27.00
N ALA A 426 -9.33 11.60 26.26
CA ALA A 426 -9.78 10.33 26.83
C ALA A 426 -8.63 9.61 27.55
N ALA A 427 -7.44 9.60 26.92
CA ALA A 427 -6.22 9.05 27.52
C ALA A 427 -5.87 9.75 28.84
N LYS A 428 -5.85 11.09 28.90
CA LYS A 428 -5.57 11.87 30.11
C LYS A 428 -6.58 11.56 31.23
N ARG A 429 -7.88 11.56 30.94
CA ARG A 429 -8.92 11.25 31.95
C ARG A 429 -8.76 9.84 32.52
N ARG A 430 -8.50 8.85 31.67
CA ARG A 430 -8.30 7.45 32.09
C ARG A 430 -7.00 7.28 32.87
N LEU A 431 -5.91 7.94 32.45
CA LEU A 431 -4.63 7.95 33.16
C LEU A 431 -4.78 8.46 34.59
N THR A 432 -5.48 9.58 34.80
CA THR A 432 -5.74 10.10 36.15
C THR A 432 -6.52 9.12 37.03
N ARG A 433 -7.50 8.42 36.46
CA ARG A 433 -8.28 7.39 37.18
C ARG A 433 -7.44 6.17 37.52
N LEU A 434 -6.63 5.69 36.57
CA LEU A 434 -5.73 4.57 36.77
C LEU A 434 -4.69 4.88 37.85
N GLN A 435 -4.09 6.07 37.81
CA GLN A 435 -3.15 6.53 38.83
C GLN A 435 -3.78 6.54 40.22
N ALA A 436 -4.97 7.15 40.38
CA ALA A 436 -5.66 7.18 41.67
C ALA A 436 -6.02 5.77 42.19
N ARG A 437 -6.36 4.83 41.29
CA ARG A 437 -6.64 3.44 41.64
C ARG A 437 -5.38 2.72 42.15
N VAL A 438 -4.26 2.84 41.42
CA VAL A 438 -2.98 2.21 41.78
C VAL A 438 -2.41 2.80 43.08
N GLU A 439 -2.61 4.09 43.34
CA GLU A 439 -2.17 4.77 44.57
C GLU A 439 -3.09 4.50 45.78
N GLY A 440 -4.39 4.28 45.56
CA GLY A 440 -5.40 4.14 46.62
C GLY A 440 -5.64 2.72 47.15
N GLU A 441 -5.29 1.68 46.38
CA GLU A 441 -5.36 0.30 46.87
C GLU A 441 -4.21 0.07 47.88
N GLY A 442 -4.53 -0.25 49.16
CA GLY A 442 -3.62 -0.25 50.32
C GLY A 442 -2.44 -1.25 50.31
N ALA A 443 -2.13 -1.82 49.16
CA ALA A 443 -0.92 -2.54 48.79
C ALA A 443 -0.67 -2.30 47.30
N GLY A 444 -0.60 -1.02 46.91
CA GLY A 444 -0.66 -0.58 45.51
C GLY A 444 0.29 -1.36 44.63
N ASP A 445 -0.15 -1.70 43.43
CA ASP A 445 0.72 -2.30 42.43
C ASP A 445 1.75 -1.26 41.96
N HIS A 446 2.75 -1.05 42.81
CA HIS A 446 3.83 -0.08 42.63
C HIS A 446 4.64 -0.36 41.36
N ARG A 447 4.44 -1.52 40.72
CA ARG A 447 5.03 -1.88 39.42
C ARG A 447 4.54 -0.94 38.31
N LEU A 448 3.26 -0.53 38.33
CA LEU A 448 2.67 0.30 37.27
C LEU A 448 2.88 1.81 37.46
N LEU A 449 3.31 2.29 38.63
CA LEU A 449 3.52 3.73 38.88
C LEU A 449 4.58 4.35 37.95
N ARG A 450 5.70 3.65 37.75
CA ARG A 450 6.79 4.11 36.88
C ARG A 450 6.40 4.09 35.39
N PRO A 451 5.75 3.03 34.86
CA PRO A 451 5.12 3.03 33.55
C PRO A 451 4.11 4.17 33.33
N ILE A 452 3.23 4.42 34.31
CA ILE A 452 2.22 5.50 34.27
C ILE A 452 2.87 6.88 34.10
N HIS A 453 3.97 7.16 34.82
CA HIS A 453 4.70 8.42 34.67
C HIS A 453 5.31 8.59 33.27
N LEU A 454 5.80 7.51 32.66
CA LEU A 454 6.31 7.56 31.28
C LEU A 454 5.19 7.79 30.26
N LEU A 455 4.03 7.16 30.46
CA LEU A 455 2.86 7.37 29.63
C LEU A 455 2.36 8.82 29.72
N GLN A 456 2.42 9.42 30.90
CA GLN A 456 2.18 10.86 31.07
C GLN A 456 3.14 11.71 30.23
N ALA A 457 4.45 11.45 30.32
CA ALA A 457 5.46 12.14 29.52
C ALA A 457 5.22 11.98 28.02
N SER A 458 4.76 10.80 27.60
CA SER A 458 4.41 10.49 26.20
C SER A 458 3.22 11.34 25.74
N ILE A 459 2.16 11.45 26.54
CA ILE A 459 1.00 12.30 26.23
C ILE A 459 1.39 13.78 26.18
N GLU A 460 2.25 14.26 27.09
CA GLU A 460 2.78 15.64 27.05
C GLU A 460 3.56 15.88 25.74
N SER A 461 4.36 14.91 25.30
CA SER A 461 5.07 14.99 24.00
C SER A 461 4.10 15.09 22.83
N LEU A 462 3.10 14.21 22.79
CA LEU A 462 2.11 14.13 21.72
C LEU A 462 1.14 15.33 21.68
N THR A 463 1.01 16.07 22.79
CA THR A 463 0.15 17.26 22.90
C THR A 463 0.92 18.58 22.80
N ASP A 464 2.13 18.57 22.24
CA ASP A 464 2.99 19.75 21.97
C ASP A 464 3.47 20.47 23.26
N ASN A 465 3.57 19.76 24.38
CA ASN A 465 4.19 20.25 25.62
C ASN A 465 5.62 19.73 25.76
N GLY A 466 6.47 20.09 24.80
CA GLY A 466 7.84 19.55 24.68
C GLY A 466 8.71 19.76 25.92
N SER A 467 8.57 20.90 26.63
CA SER A 467 9.35 21.17 27.84
C SER A 467 8.97 20.27 29.01
N ALA A 468 7.67 19.95 29.20
CA ALA A 468 7.26 18.99 30.22
C ALA A 468 7.71 17.58 29.86
N ALA A 469 7.46 17.16 28.62
CA ALA A 469 7.88 15.88 28.09
C ALA A 469 9.39 15.63 28.25
N HIS A 470 10.22 16.61 27.91
CA HIS A 470 11.68 16.52 28.06
C HIS A 470 12.10 16.33 29.52
N ARG A 471 11.54 17.12 30.43
CA ARG A 471 11.85 17.02 31.87
C ARG A 471 11.43 15.67 32.44
N GLU A 472 10.23 15.23 32.13
CA GLU A 472 9.65 13.99 32.66
C GLU A 472 10.37 12.76 32.12
N ALA A 473 10.60 12.67 30.81
CA ALA A 473 11.37 11.58 30.21
C ALA A 473 12.83 11.55 30.72
N SER A 474 13.47 12.71 30.88
CA SER A 474 14.81 12.79 31.46
C SER A 474 14.85 12.34 32.92
N ALA A 475 13.85 12.71 33.72
CA ALA A 475 13.75 12.28 35.11
C ALA A 475 13.50 10.77 35.20
N TRP A 476 12.65 10.23 34.33
CA TRP A 476 12.38 8.80 34.24
C TRP A 476 13.64 8.01 33.93
N LEU A 477 14.41 8.42 32.90
CA LEU A 477 15.67 7.78 32.49
C LEU A 477 16.77 7.91 33.56
N LYS A 478 16.86 9.02 34.28
CA LYS A 478 17.81 9.14 35.42
C LYS A 478 17.53 8.13 36.53
N GLY A 479 16.27 7.72 36.68
CA GLY A 479 15.86 6.67 37.61
C GLY A 479 15.87 5.27 37.02
N SER A 480 16.51 5.05 35.86
CA SER A 480 16.50 3.76 35.14
C SER A 480 17.03 2.62 35.99
N ARG A 481 16.35 1.47 35.91
CA ARG A 481 16.71 0.23 36.60
C ARG A 481 17.13 -0.83 35.57
N PRO A 482 17.98 -1.79 35.95
CA PRO A 482 18.38 -2.89 35.05
C PRO A 482 17.22 -3.73 34.52
N ASP A 483 16.14 -3.82 35.30
CA ASP A 483 14.94 -4.61 34.98
C ASP A 483 13.80 -3.76 34.39
N ASP A 484 14.08 -2.51 33.97
CA ASP A 484 13.07 -1.68 33.28
C ASP A 484 12.72 -2.31 31.93
N ASP A 485 11.44 -2.21 31.56
CA ASP A 485 10.95 -2.79 30.32
C ASP A 485 11.60 -2.12 29.07
N PRO A 486 12.07 -2.92 28.07
CA PRO A 486 12.71 -2.37 26.88
C PRO A 486 11.83 -1.42 26.06
N PHE A 487 10.51 -1.66 26.00
CA PHE A 487 9.60 -0.74 25.31
C PHE A 487 9.49 0.60 26.03
N GLU A 488 9.45 0.60 27.36
CA GLU A 488 9.44 1.83 28.15
C GLU A 488 10.74 2.65 27.98
N LEU A 489 11.90 1.98 28.02
CA LEU A 489 13.19 2.61 27.72
C LEU A 489 13.20 3.21 26.31
N CYS A 490 12.70 2.45 25.33
CA CYS A 490 12.57 2.92 23.95
C CYS A 490 11.67 4.16 23.85
N ALA A 491 10.49 4.14 24.47
CA ALA A 491 9.54 5.24 24.44
C ALA A 491 10.14 6.51 25.09
N ALA A 492 10.82 6.39 26.23
CA ALA A 492 11.48 7.51 26.89
C ALA A 492 12.55 8.17 25.99
N HIS A 493 13.37 7.35 25.32
CA HIS A 493 14.37 7.83 24.38
C HIS A 493 13.76 8.42 23.09
N CYS A 494 12.62 7.92 22.62
CA CYS A 494 11.88 8.51 21.51
C CYS A 494 11.35 9.92 21.85
N ILE A 495 10.80 10.10 23.06
CA ILE A 495 10.36 11.43 23.55
C ILE A 495 11.53 12.41 23.57
N LEU A 496 12.68 11.99 24.13
CA LEU A 496 13.89 12.82 24.11
C LEU A 496 14.34 13.14 22.69
N THR A 497 14.33 12.16 21.79
CA THR A 497 14.68 12.38 20.38
C THR A 497 13.80 13.45 19.75
N GLY A 498 12.48 13.38 19.90
CA GLY A 498 11.54 14.38 19.37
C GLY A 498 11.80 15.78 19.93
N THR A 499 11.91 15.90 21.26
CA THR A 499 12.14 17.20 21.93
C THR A 499 13.49 17.82 21.54
N LEU A 500 14.56 17.04 21.55
CA LEU A 500 15.91 17.49 21.15
C LEU A 500 15.97 17.88 19.66
N THR A 501 15.25 17.16 18.80
CA THR A 501 15.15 17.49 17.37
C THR A 501 14.44 18.83 17.16
N ALA A 502 13.34 19.07 17.88
CA ALA A 502 12.63 20.36 17.83
C ALA A 502 13.51 21.52 18.31
N GLU A 503 14.38 21.29 19.29
CA GLU A 503 15.38 22.25 19.79
C GLU A 503 16.63 22.38 18.90
N SER A 504 16.73 21.63 17.80
CA SER A 504 17.90 21.55 16.92
C SER A 504 19.19 21.05 17.61
N ARG A 505 19.05 20.25 18.67
CA ARG A 505 20.15 19.59 19.39
C ARG A 505 20.44 18.21 18.78
N PHE A 506 20.83 18.20 17.50
CA PHE A 506 20.88 16.98 16.68
C PHE A 506 21.89 15.92 17.14
N THR A 507 23.00 16.32 17.78
CA THR A 507 23.97 15.37 18.33
C THR A 507 23.34 14.54 19.45
N GLU A 508 22.73 15.21 20.42
CA GLU A 508 22.06 14.55 21.56
C GLU A 508 20.82 13.77 21.09
N ALA A 509 20.11 14.27 20.07
CA ALA A 509 19.01 13.52 19.46
C ALA A 509 19.49 12.21 18.81
N ARG A 510 20.66 12.20 18.17
CA ARG A 510 21.27 10.97 17.61
C ARG A 510 21.69 9.98 18.69
N GLU A 511 22.21 10.46 19.82
CA GLU A 511 22.53 9.61 20.97
C GLU A 511 21.25 8.99 21.56
N ALA A 512 20.21 9.81 21.77
CA ALA A 512 18.93 9.33 22.28
C ALA A 512 18.29 8.28 21.36
N ILE A 513 18.24 8.51 20.04
CA ILE A 513 17.64 7.52 19.12
C ILE A 513 18.49 6.25 18.99
N GLN A 514 19.80 6.33 19.17
CA GLN A 514 20.65 5.14 19.21
C GLN A 514 20.28 4.26 20.41
N SER A 515 20.09 4.86 21.59
CA SER A 515 19.59 4.13 22.76
C SER A 515 18.19 3.58 22.54
N ALA A 516 17.29 4.33 21.89
CA ALA A 516 15.96 3.83 21.53
C ALA A 516 16.01 2.59 20.63
N ARG A 517 16.90 2.57 19.63
CA ARG A 517 17.09 1.42 18.73
C ARG A 517 17.58 0.17 19.46
N LEU A 518 18.50 0.33 20.41
CA LEU A 518 18.99 -0.78 21.23
C LEU A 518 17.83 -1.37 22.04
N ALA A 519 17.08 -0.54 22.75
CA ALA A 519 15.93 -0.97 23.54
C ALA A 519 14.81 -1.60 22.67
N ALA A 520 14.54 -1.04 21.48
CA ALA A 520 13.57 -1.60 20.55
C ALA A 520 13.97 -2.98 20.02
N SER A 521 15.27 -3.20 19.78
CA SER A 521 15.77 -4.52 19.34
C SER A 521 15.56 -5.61 20.39
N GLU A 522 15.57 -5.25 21.67
CA GLU A 522 15.24 -6.16 22.78
C GLU A 522 13.73 -6.38 22.88
N ALA A 523 12.91 -5.36 22.62
CA ALA A 523 11.45 -5.45 22.62
C ALA A 523 10.88 -6.36 21.50
N SER A 524 11.65 -6.60 20.41
CA SER A 524 11.28 -7.50 19.30
C SER A 524 9.92 -7.19 18.65
N SER A 525 9.58 -5.89 18.53
CA SER A 525 8.30 -5.42 18.01
C SER A 525 8.45 -4.62 16.71
N PRO A 526 7.90 -5.11 15.58
CA PRO A 526 7.88 -4.35 14.32
C PRO A 526 7.15 -3.01 14.45
N TYR A 527 6.08 -2.96 15.25
CA TYR A 527 5.34 -1.72 15.45
C TYR A 527 6.17 -0.67 16.22
N VAL A 528 6.92 -1.08 17.23
CA VAL A 528 7.86 -0.20 17.96
C VAL A 528 9.00 0.25 17.05
N ASP A 529 9.54 -0.63 16.20
CA ASP A 529 10.53 -0.28 15.19
C ASP A 529 10.04 0.81 14.24
N GLY A 530 8.75 0.79 13.89
CA GLY A 530 8.12 1.85 13.11
C GLY A 530 8.12 3.21 13.81
N TRP A 531 7.88 3.25 15.12
CA TRP A 531 7.98 4.47 15.92
C TRP A 531 9.42 5.00 15.99
N VAL A 532 10.38 4.12 16.25
CA VAL A 532 11.81 4.47 16.28
C VAL A 532 12.28 4.98 14.91
N ALA A 533 11.85 4.34 13.82
CA ALA A 533 12.13 4.80 12.47
C ALA A 533 11.53 6.19 12.21
N THR A 534 10.32 6.46 12.71
CA THR A 534 9.65 7.75 12.55
C THR A 534 10.41 8.86 13.28
N TYR A 535 10.68 8.70 14.59
CA TYR A 535 11.43 9.69 15.37
C TYR A 535 12.86 9.88 14.85
N GLY A 536 13.54 8.79 14.51
CA GLY A 536 14.92 8.83 14.04
C GLY A 536 15.09 9.55 12.71
N ASN A 537 14.10 9.48 11.81
CA ASN A 537 14.15 10.15 10.51
C ASN A 537 13.71 11.61 10.55
N LEU A 538 13.08 12.09 11.64
CA LEU A 538 12.86 13.53 11.82
C LEU A 538 14.18 14.30 12.00
N ILE A 539 15.23 13.68 12.54
CA ILE A 539 16.56 14.30 12.69
C ILE A 539 17.15 14.68 11.32
N PRO A 540 17.42 13.74 10.39
CA PRO A 540 17.98 14.08 9.09
C PRO A 540 17.04 14.99 8.28
N VAL A 541 15.72 14.84 8.39
CA VAL A 541 14.76 15.75 7.75
C VAL A 541 14.90 17.19 8.26
N ALA A 542 15.06 17.39 9.57
CA ALA A 542 15.27 18.71 10.17
C ALA A 542 16.66 19.30 9.82
N GLU A 543 17.67 18.45 9.64
CA GLU A 543 19.00 18.86 9.14
C GLU A 543 19.01 19.15 7.64
N GLY A 544 17.99 18.69 6.90
CA GLY A 544 17.88 18.79 5.44
C GLY A 544 18.56 17.66 4.67
N ASN A 545 18.92 16.55 5.31
CA ASN A 545 19.49 15.36 4.65
C ASN A 545 18.37 14.44 4.14
N TYR A 546 17.71 14.85 3.06
CA TYR A 546 16.54 14.15 2.51
C TYR A 546 16.87 12.83 1.83
N THR A 547 18.03 12.72 1.20
CA THR A 547 18.45 11.51 0.47
C THR A 547 18.57 10.31 1.40
N ASP A 548 19.32 10.46 2.51
CA ASP A 548 19.49 9.37 3.49
C ASP A 548 18.17 9.06 4.20
N ALA A 549 17.43 10.11 4.60
CA ALA A 549 16.13 9.96 5.24
C ALA A 549 15.14 9.19 4.35
N TYR A 550 15.05 9.54 3.07
CA TYR A 550 14.14 8.89 2.13
C TYR A 550 14.45 7.41 1.97
N ALA A 551 15.73 7.05 1.75
CA ALA A 551 16.14 5.66 1.61
C ALA A 551 15.80 4.82 2.86
N MET A 552 16.06 5.37 4.06
CA MET A 552 15.72 4.72 5.33
C MET A 552 14.21 4.54 5.51
N LEU A 553 13.41 5.56 5.17
CA LEU A 553 11.95 5.53 5.31
C LEU A 553 11.31 4.53 4.35
N ILE A 554 11.72 4.49 3.07
CA ILE A 554 11.20 3.52 2.09
C ILE A 554 11.57 2.09 2.50
N GLY A 555 12.80 1.88 2.97
CA GLY A 555 13.22 0.58 3.51
C GLY A 555 12.39 0.14 4.72
N ALA A 556 12.09 1.06 5.64
CA ALA A 556 11.24 0.79 6.80
C ALA A 556 9.80 0.46 6.39
N ILE A 557 9.18 1.25 5.51
CA ILE A 557 7.81 1.01 5.02
C ILE A 557 7.70 -0.37 4.35
N THR A 558 8.69 -0.73 3.53
CA THR A 558 8.69 -2.01 2.81
C THR A 558 8.75 -3.20 3.77
N ARG A 559 9.62 -3.12 4.79
CA ARG A 559 9.74 -4.16 5.81
C ARG A 559 8.46 -4.29 6.64
N LEU A 560 7.96 -3.16 7.15
CA LEU A 560 6.80 -3.14 8.04
C LEU A 560 5.51 -3.61 7.35
N ARG A 561 5.33 -3.35 6.05
CA ARG A 561 4.20 -3.91 5.30
C ARG A 561 4.25 -5.44 5.15
N GLY A 562 5.44 -6.03 5.24
CA GLY A 562 5.59 -7.48 5.21
C GLY A 562 5.32 -8.14 6.57
N GLU A 563 5.52 -7.41 7.66
CA GLU A 563 5.45 -7.92 9.04
C GLU A 563 4.15 -7.53 9.76
N LEU A 564 3.58 -6.36 9.44
CA LEU A 564 2.33 -5.86 9.97
C LEU A 564 1.25 -5.96 8.89
N ALA A 565 0.03 -6.34 9.27
CA ALA A 565 -1.12 -6.29 8.36
C ALA A 565 -1.33 -4.86 7.80
N ASP A 566 -1.84 -4.76 6.57
CA ASP A 566 -1.97 -3.53 5.75
C ASP A 566 -2.62 -2.31 6.45
N SER A 567 -3.23 -2.49 7.61
CA SER A 567 -3.92 -1.47 8.42
C SER A 567 -3.05 -0.72 9.43
N ALA A 568 -1.73 -0.96 9.51
CA ALA A 568 -0.89 -0.31 10.51
C ALA A 568 -0.69 1.19 10.21
N GLY A 569 -1.32 2.07 10.99
CA GLY A 569 -1.25 3.53 10.82
C GLY A 569 0.18 4.11 10.83
N ILE A 570 1.15 3.35 11.39
CA ILE A 570 2.56 3.73 11.44
C ILE A 570 3.22 3.80 10.06
N CYS A 571 2.82 2.93 9.11
CA CYS A 571 3.29 3.00 7.73
C CYS A 571 2.84 4.30 7.06
N GLY A 572 1.63 4.77 7.38
CA GLY A 572 1.12 6.07 6.96
C GLY A 572 1.95 7.23 7.51
N ALA A 573 2.33 7.18 8.79
CA ALA A 573 3.20 8.18 9.42
C ALA A 573 4.57 8.27 8.72
N LEU A 574 5.22 7.11 8.49
CA LEU A 574 6.49 7.05 7.76
C LEU A 574 6.35 7.58 6.32
N ALA A 575 5.25 7.26 5.64
CA ALA A 575 4.99 7.73 4.28
C ALA A 575 4.89 9.27 4.20
N LEU A 576 4.34 9.94 5.22
CA LEU A 576 4.26 11.40 5.25
C LEU A 576 5.63 12.08 5.42
N VAL A 577 6.51 11.48 6.24
CA VAL A 577 7.90 11.95 6.37
C VAL A 577 8.65 11.71 5.05
N ALA A 578 8.42 10.56 4.40
CA ALA A 578 9.03 10.24 3.11
C ALA A 578 8.53 11.17 2.00
N ALA A 579 7.23 11.52 2.00
CA ALA A 579 6.65 12.46 1.05
C ALA A 579 7.32 13.84 1.16
N ARG A 580 7.62 14.30 2.38
CA ARG A 580 8.39 15.53 2.60
C ARG A 580 9.76 15.45 1.93
N CYS A 581 10.51 14.36 2.12
CA CYS A 581 11.79 14.18 1.45
C CYS A 581 11.65 14.17 -0.07
N ALA A 582 10.68 13.42 -0.61
CA ALA A 582 10.46 13.28 -2.05
C ALA A 582 10.15 14.64 -2.71
N VAL A 583 9.27 15.45 -2.11
CA VAL A 583 8.97 16.81 -2.59
C VAL A 583 10.21 17.69 -2.62
N GLU A 584 11.02 17.68 -1.55
CA GLU A 584 12.23 18.51 -1.47
C GLU A 584 13.29 18.11 -2.51
N MET A 585 13.30 16.82 -2.89
CA MET A 585 14.14 16.25 -3.96
C MET A 585 13.52 16.33 -5.36
N ASN A 586 12.37 16.98 -5.53
CA ASN A 586 11.64 17.09 -6.80
C ASN A 586 11.15 15.75 -7.39
N LEU A 587 10.82 14.77 -6.54
CA LEU A 587 10.23 13.48 -6.91
C LEU A 587 8.71 13.52 -6.72
N GLU A 588 8.01 14.31 -7.54
CA GLU A 588 6.58 14.60 -7.33
C GLU A 588 5.67 13.37 -7.39
N GLU A 589 5.86 12.47 -8.35
CA GLU A 589 5.02 11.27 -8.50
C GLU A 589 5.16 10.34 -7.29
N GLU A 590 6.37 10.15 -6.81
CA GLU A 590 6.64 9.37 -5.59
C GLU A 590 5.99 10.03 -4.37
N ALA A 591 6.10 11.36 -4.25
CA ALA A 591 5.45 12.11 -3.19
C ALA A 591 3.92 11.98 -3.22
N ARG A 592 3.28 12.03 -4.40
CA ARG A 592 1.83 11.83 -4.55
C ARG A 592 1.41 10.45 -4.09
N GLY A 593 2.13 9.39 -4.49
CA GLY A 593 1.86 8.02 -4.05
C GLY A 593 1.97 7.87 -2.52
N LEU A 594 2.99 8.48 -1.92
CA LEU A 594 3.19 8.48 -0.47
C LEU A 594 2.11 9.27 0.29
N LEU A 595 1.65 10.40 -0.26
CA LEU A 595 0.56 11.19 0.32
C LEU A 595 -0.78 10.46 0.25
N VAL A 596 -1.07 9.76 -0.85
CA VAL A 596 -2.28 8.91 -0.97
C VAL A 596 -2.29 7.84 0.12
N ALA A 597 -1.13 7.22 0.39
CA ALA A 597 -1.00 6.24 1.46
C ALA A 597 -1.05 6.88 2.86
N GLY A 598 -0.49 8.08 3.05
CA GLY A 598 -0.28 8.67 4.38
C GLY A 598 -1.41 9.58 4.90
N LEU A 599 -1.98 10.45 4.05
CA LEU A 599 -2.93 11.48 4.48
C LEU A 599 -4.19 10.94 5.19
N PRO A 600 -4.79 9.81 4.76
CA PRO A 600 -5.96 9.24 5.46
C PRO A 600 -5.67 8.92 6.93
N HIS A 601 -4.43 8.57 7.26
CA HIS A 601 -4.04 8.20 8.61
C HIS A 601 -3.81 9.39 9.54
N LEU A 602 -3.65 10.62 9.04
CA LEU A 602 -3.47 11.81 9.89
C LEU A 602 -4.62 11.99 10.88
N ARG A 603 -5.84 11.58 10.54
CA ARG A 603 -6.99 11.70 11.45
C ARG A 603 -6.94 10.72 12.63
N THR A 604 -6.17 9.64 12.49
CA THR A 604 -6.19 8.51 13.41
C THR A 604 -4.83 8.16 14.00
N HIS A 605 -3.74 8.68 13.46
CA HIS A 605 -2.39 8.28 13.84
C HIS A 605 -1.37 9.40 13.52
N GLY A 606 -0.19 9.29 14.13
CA GLY A 606 0.90 10.26 13.99
C GLY A 606 0.77 11.45 14.94
N PHE A 607 1.87 12.20 15.04
CA PHE A 607 2.01 13.36 15.92
C PHE A 607 2.36 14.60 15.10
N LEU A 608 2.42 15.75 15.79
CA LEU A 608 2.48 17.07 15.17
C LEU A 608 3.57 17.21 14.09
N ASP A 609 4.81 16.82 14.37
CA ASP A 609 5.92 17.03 13.43
C ASP A 609 5.84 16.12 12.19
N VAL A 610 5.28 14.91 12.33
CA VAL A 610 4.96 14.02 11.19
C VAL A 610 3.85 14.62 10.34
N ALA A 611 2.80 15.12 10.99
CA ALA A 611 1.69 15.79 10.30
C ALA A 611 2.17 17.03 9.55
N ALA A 612 3.08 17.81 10.15
CA ALA A 612 3.71 18.95 9.50
C ALA A 612 4.47 18.54 8.23
N CYS A 613 5.20 17.42 8.23
CA CYS A 613 5.88 16.91 7.05
C CYS A 613 4.90 16.62 5.90
N GLY A 614 3.83 15.89 6.22
CA GLY A 614 2.78 15.55 5.26
C GLY A 614 2.04 16.76 4.70
N LEU A 615 1.65 17.70 5.57
CA LEU A 615 0.97 18.93 5.16
C LEU A 615 1.88 19.83 4.31
N ALA A 616 3.16 19.94 4.66
CA ALA A 616 4.12 20.71 3.87
C ALA A 616 4.30 20.10 2.47
N ALA A 617 4.38 18.77 2.37
CA ALA A 617 4.47 18.07 1.08
C ALA A 617 3.20 18.25 0.24
N ALA A 618 2.02 18.12 0.85
CA ALA A 618 0.74 18.32 0.17
C ALA A 618 0.60 19.76 -0.37
N VAL A 619 0.85 20.77 0.47
CA VAL A 619 0.80 22.18 0.05
C VAL A 619 1.79 22.47 -1.08
N ALA A 620 3.00 21.89 -1.03
CA ALA A 620 3.99 22.09 -2.08
C ALA A 620 3.55 21.54 -3.46
N LEU A 621 2.66 20.54 -3.48
CA LEU A 621 2.09 19.91 -4.69
C LEU A 621 0.72 20.48 -5.09
N TRP A 622 0.17 21.42 -4.31
CA TRP A 622 -1.09 22.09 -4.63
C TRP A 622 -0.91 23.01 -5.83
N ASP A 623 -1.72 22.87 -6.87
CA ASP A 623 -1.63 23.61 -8.13
C ASP A 623 -2.30 25.00 -8.11
N GLY A 624 -2.85 25.41 -6.97
CA GLY A 624 -3.57 26.68 -6.83
C GLY A 624 -5.07 26.58 -7.09
N THR A 625 -5.58 25.42 -7.54
CA THR A 625 -6.98 25.20 -7.89
C THR A 625 -7.78 24.59 -6.74
N ALA A 626 -9.09 24.82 -6.74
CA ALA A 626 -10.01 24.22 -5.77
C ALA A 626 -10.31 22.74 -6.05
N ALA A 627 -9.99 22.25 -7.25
CA ALA A 627 -10.20 20.85 -7.64
C ALA A 627 -9.08 19.92 -7.15
N SER A 628 -7.93 20.49 -6.77
CA SER A 628 -6.79 19.73 -6.27
C SER A 628 -7.11 19.03 -4.94
N PRO A 629 -6.67 17.77 -4.75
CA PRO A 629 -6.83 17.06 -3.48
C PRO A 629 -6.02 17.68 -2.32
N TYR A 630 -5.10 18.60 -2.61
CA TYR A 630 -4.23 19.26 -1.65
C TYR A 630 -4.63 20.71 -1.37
N GLU A 631 -5.88 21.07 -1.66
CA GLU A 631 -6.42 22.41 -1.42
C GLU A 631 -6.29 22.80 0.08
N PRO A 632 -5.80 24.02 0.41
CA PRO A 632 -5.50 24.40 1.78
C PRO A 632 -6.67 24.34 2.78
N ARG A 633 -7.92 24.60 2.38
CA ARG A 633 -9.07 24.50 3.30
C ARG A 633 -9.35 23.05 3.70
N ALA A 634 -9.19 22.10 2.78
CA ALA A 634 -9.28 20.68 3.10
C ALA A 634 -8.20 20.25 4.11
N LEU A 635 -6.98 20.77 3.94
CA LEU A 635 -5.86 20.52 4.86
C LEU A 635 -6.03 21.23 6.22
N GLN A 636 -6.68 22.38 6.24
CA GLN A 636 -6.95 23.14 7.47
C GLN A 636 -7.78 22.34 8.47
N ALA A 637 -8.82 21.64 8.00
CA ALA A 637 -9.63 20.77 8.86
C ALA A 637 -8.82 19.64 9.52
N ILE A 638 -7.75 19.18 8.88
CA ILE A 638 -6.82 18.21 9.49
C ILE A 638 -5.96 18.93 10.52
N ALA A 639 -5.36 20.07 10.17
CA ALA A 639 -4.48 20.83 11.07
C ALA A 639 -5.17 21.27 12.36
N ASP A 640 -6.44 21.68 12.28
CA ASP A 640 -7.24 22.11 13.44
C ASP A 640 -7.56 20.97 14.42
N SER A 641 -7.39 19.71 14.00
CA SER A 641 -7.49 18.56 14.91
C SER A 641 -6.23 18.36 15.76
N TYR A 642 -5.12 19.05 15.46
CA TYR A 642 -3.85 18.97 16.17
C TYR A 642 -3.65 20.18 17.10
N PRO A 643 -2.62 20.17 17.97
CA PRO A 643 -2.24 21.35 18.73
C PRO A 643 -2.06 22.60 17.84
N PRO A 644 -2.41 23.81 18.32
CA PRO A 644 -2.50 25.02 17.49
C PRO A 644 -1.22 25.40 16.71
N ARG A 645 -0.06 24.90 17.12
CA ARG A 645 1.21 25.06 16.40
C ARG A 645 1.13 24.49 14.97
N LEU A 646 0.39 23.40 14.73
CA LEU A 646 0.29 22.81 13.39
C LEU A 646 -0.48 23.72 12.42
N SER A 647 -1.62 24.29 12.83
CA SER A 647 -2.37 25.24 12.00
C SER A 647 -1.53 26.47 11.62
N ARG A 648 -0.66 26.94 12.54
CA ARG A 648 0.29 28.02 12.22
C ARG A 648 1.33 27.57 11.21
N MET A 649 1.90 26.38 11.36
CA MET A 649 2.86 25.82 10.40
C MET A 649 2.25 25.66 9.00
N LEU A 650 1.03 25.10 8.93
CA LEU A 650 0.28 24.99 7.68
C LEU A 650 0.11 26.37 7.03
N GLY A 651 -0.32 27.38 7.77
CA GLY A 651 -0.44 28.73 7.24
C GLY A 651 0.88 29.27 6.69
N GLY A 652 2.00 29.02 7.36
CA GLY A 652 3.34 29.37 6.84
C GLY A 652 3.66 28.69 5.50
N PHE A 653 3.35 27.39 5.37
CA PHE A 653 3.51 26.66 4.11
C PHE A 653 2.63 27.23 3.00
N VAL A 654 1.37 27.55 3.33
CA VAL A 654 0.40 28.13 2.38
C VAL A 654 0.83 29.51 1.91
N VAL A 655 1.33 30.38 2.80
CA VAL A 655 1.86 31.71 2.44
C VAL A 655 2.98 31.56 1.41
N ARG A 656 3.97 30.71 1.67
CA ARG A 656 5.09 30.48 0.74
C ARG A 656 4.61 29.93 -0.60
N ARG A 657 3.66 28.98 -0.60
CA ARG A 657 3.10 28.43 -1.84
C ARG A 657 2.30 29.47 -2.62
N LEU A 658 1.54 30.35 -1.97
CA LEU A 658 0.82 31.43 -2.65
C LEU A 658 1.78 32.44 -3.28
N ILE A 659 2.90 32.74 -2.63
CA ILE A 659 3.96 33.59 -3.20
C ILE A 659 4.54 32.94 -4.46
N GLU A 660 4.84 31.64 -4.40
CA GLU A 660 5.32 30.88 -5.57
C GLU A 660 4.30 30.86 -6.72
N LEU A 661 3.00 30.83 -6.41
CA LEU A 661 1.90 30.93 -7.38
C LEU A 661 1.58 32.37 -7.80
N GLU A 662 2.39 33.36 -7.38
CA GLU A 662 2.24 34.79 -7.69
C GLU A 662 0.94 35.43 -7.18
N ARG A 663 0.38 34.89 -6.10
CA ARG A 663 -0.85 35.36 -5.46
C ARG A 663 -0.54 36.13 -4.18
N ILE A 664 0.20 37.23 -4.31
CA ILE A 664 0.77 37.98 -3.18
C ILE A 664 -0.31 38.55 -2.26
N ASP A 665 -1.42 39.05 -2.80
CA ASP A 665 -2.54 39.58 -2.00
C ASP A 665 -3.17 38.50 -1.10
N GLU A 666 -3.37 37.31 -1.65
CA GLU A 666 -3.88 36.17 -0.88
C GLU A 666 -2.86 35.67 0.14
N ALA A 667 -1.57 35.71 -0.20
CA ALA A 667 -0.49 35.39 0.73
C ALA A 667 -0.47 36.36 1.93
N ALA A 668 -0.66 37.66 1.69
CA ALA A 668 -0.75 38.67 2.75
C ALA A 668 -1.96 38.44 3.67
N ILE A 669 -3.13 38.10 3.11
CA ILE A 669 -4.33 37.74 3.89
C ILE A 669 -4.08 36.48 4.72
N ALA A 670 -3.48 35.45 4.14
CA ALA A 670 -3.15 34.21 4.84
C ALA A 670 -2.13 34.45 5.97
N ALA A 671 -1.13 35.29 5.73
CA ALA A 671 -0.12 35.68 6.71
C ALA A 671 -0.71 36.44 7.91
N ALA A 672 -1.64 37.37 7.65
CA ALA A 672 -2.34 38.10 8.71
C ALA A 672 -3.10 37.16 9.66
N ARG A 673 -3.74 36.11 9.13
CA ARG A 673 -4.49 35.10 9.92
C ARG A 673 -3.60 34.30 10.89
N ILE A 674 -2.32 34.14 10.57
CA ILE A 674 -1.35 33.44 11.43
C ILE A 674 -0.49 34.39 12.28
N GLY A 675 -0.83 35.69 12.29
CA GLY A 675 -0.16 36.70 13.13
C GLY A 675 1.14 37.26 12.54
N ILE A 676 1.42 36.99 11.26
CA ILE A 676 2.44 37.68 10.48
C ILE A 676 1.81 38.99 10.00
N VAL A 677 2.10 40.07 10.72
CA VAL A 677 1.62 41.41 10.39
C VAL A 677 2.77 42.17 9.75
N VAL A 678 2.73 42.29 8.43
CA VAL A 678 3.54 43.27 7.73
C VAL A 678 2.70 44.54 7.66
N ASN A 679 3.24 45.69 8.04
CA ASN A 679 2.51 46.97 8.10
C ASN A 679 1.78 47.23 6.77
N LEU A 680 0.50 46.90 6.72
CA LEU A 680 -0.46 47.35 5.71
C LEU A 680 -1.14 48.56 6.33
N GLU A 681 -1.00 49.75 5.74
CA GLU A 681 -1.74 50.95 6.12
C GLU A 681 -3.25 50.86 5.77
N THR A 682 -3.88 49.71 5.98
CA THR A 682 -5.32 49.53 5.85
C THR A 682 -5.88 48.63 6.96
N SER A 683 -6.41 49.32 7.97
CA SER A 683 -7.70 49.07 8.63
C SER A 683 -7.92 47.78 9.43
N GLY A 684 -8.10 47.99 10.75
CA GLY A 684 -9.32 47.52 11.41
C GLY A 684 -9.20 46.27 12.30
N ARG A 685 -9.01 46.51 13.60
CA ARG A 685 -9.40 45.69 14.77
C ARG A 685 -9.66 44.20 14.52
N GLU A 686 -8.78 43.35 15.05
CA GLU A 686 -9.11 42.37 16.10
C GLU A 686 -7.83 41.77 16.71
N ALA A 687 -7.96 41.26 17.94
CA ALA A 687 -6.91 41.09 18.93
C ALA A 687 -5.65 40.34 18.43
N ALA A 688 -4.49 41.02 18.56
CA ALA A 688 -3.18 40.40 18.43
C ALA A 688 -2.99 39.34 19.54
N LEU A 689 -3.02 38.07 19.17
CA LEU A 689 -2.46 37.00 19.99
C LEU A 689 -0.95 37.27 20.14
N PRO A 690 -0.36 37.10 21.35
CA PRO A 690 1.07 37.29 21.55
C PRO A 690 1.83 36.29 20.68
N SER A 691 2.69 36.81 19.81
CA SER A 691 3.41 36.00 18.84
C SER A 691 4.63 35.31 19.50
N PRO A 692 4.80 33.98 19.38
CA PRO A 692 6.10 33.36 19.56
C PRO A 692 6.92 33.60 18.28
N ARG A 693 7.22 34.87 17.99
CA ARG A 693 7.80 35.43 16.76
C ARG A 693 9.26 34.99 16.50
N GLY A 694 9.74 33.92 17.14
CA GLY A 694 11.15 33.54 17.16
C GLY A 694 11.48 32.04 17.17
N THR A 695 10.50 31.14 17.33
CA THR A 695 10.80 29.71 17.54
C THR A 695 10.39 28.79 16.39
N ASN A 696 9.53 29.21 15.45
CA ASN A 696 9.12 28.36 14.32
C ASN A 696 9.80 28.78 12.99
N PRO A 697 10.72 27.97 12.44
CA PRO A 697 11.45 28.26 11.21
C PRO A 697 10.55 28.49 9.99
N ALA A 698 9.45 27.74 9.85
CA ALA A 698 8.55 27.86 8.70
C ALA A 698 7.87 29.23 8.66
N LEU A 699 7.50 29.77 9.82
CA LEU A 699 6.89 31.10 9.93
C LEU A 699 7.90 32.21 9.63
N ALA A 700 9.15 32.07 10.12
CA ALA A 700 10.20 33.05 9.88
C ALA A 700 10.56 33.16 8.38
N LEU A 701 10.63 32.03 7.68
CA LEU A 701 10.82 32.02 6.23
C LEU A 701 9.63 32.62 5.48
N ALA A 702 8.40 32.28 5.86
CA ALA A 702 7.20 32.84 5.24
C ALA A 702 7.09 34.36 5.42
N GLU A 703 7.44 34.88 6.59
CA GLU A 703 7.50 36.32 6.86
C GLU A 703 8.55 37.01 5.98
N ALA A 704 9.76 36.46 5.89
CA ALA A 704 10.80 37.03 5.05
C ALA A 704 10.47 36.99 3.55
N ASP A 705 9.93 35.86 3.04
CA ASP A 705 9.45 35.74 1.66
C ASP A 705 8.36 36.79 1.36
N LEU A 706 7.41 36.99 2.28
CA LEU A 706 6.31 37.93 2.09
C LEU A 706 6.80 39.40 2.11
N VAL A 707 7.64 39.77 3.08
CA VAL A 707 8.19 41.12 3.19
C VAL A 707 9.04 41.48 1.96
N LEU A 708 9.83 40.53 1.46
CA LEU A 708 10.59 40.71 0.23
C LEU A 708 9.67 40.89 -0.98
N SER A 709 8.62 40.05 -1.10
CA SER A 709 7.65 40.12 -2.20
C SER A 709 6.81 41.40 -2.20
N MET A 710 6.61 42.04 -1.04
CA MET A 710 5.91 43.33 -0.91
C MET A 710 6.85 44.54 -1.05
N CYS A 711 8.06 44.35 -1.59
CA CYS A 711 9.01 45.42 -1.87
C CYS A 711 9.43 46.23 -0.63
N GLN A 712 9.63 45.57 0.52
CA GLN A 712 10.18 46.17 1.74
C GLN A 712 11.62 45.67 2.03
N PRO A 713 12.61 46.00 1.17
CA PRO A 713 13.94 45.37 1.18
C PRO A 713 14.72 45.61 2.47
N ALA A 714 14.59 46.79 3.09
CA ALA A 714 15.28 47.11 4.34
C ALA A 714 14.83 46.21 5.52
N VAL A 715 13.53 45.91 5.59
CA VAL A 715 12.97 45.01 6.61
C VAL A 715 13.35 43.56 6.29
N ALA A 716 13.26 43.16 5.02
CA ALA A 716 13.66 41.84 4.57
C ALA A 716 15.13 41.54 4.88
N ALA A 717 16.04 42.49 4.64
CA ALA A 717 17.47 42.35 4.92
C ALA A 717 17.75 41.98 6.39
N GLY A 718 17.10 42.68 7.32
CA GLY A 718 17.24 42.42 8.76
C GLY A 718 16.75 41.02 9.16
N LEU A 719 15.61 40.59 8.61
CA LEU A 719 15.06 39.24 8.84
C LEU A 719 15.97 38.15 8.26
N ILE A 720 16.49 38.35 7.05
CA ILE A 720 17.37 37.41 6.34
C ILE A 720 18.69 37.22 7.10
N GLU A 721 19.35 38.29 7.53
CA GLU A 721 20.61 38.17 8.28
C GLU A 721 20.41 37.49 9.64
N ALA A 722 19.33 37.84 10.36
CA ALA A 722 18.98 37.19 11.61
C ALA A 722 18.65 35.69 11.40
N GLY A 723 17.97 35.35 10.31
CA GLY A 723 17.66 33.99 9.88
C GLY A 723 18.92 33.19 9.59
N LEU A 724 19.83 33.70 8.74
CA LEU A 724 21.11 33.06 8.41
C LEU A 724 21.95 32.78 9.65
N ALA A 725 22.11 33.77 10.53
CA ALA A 725 22.89 33.63 11.76
C ALA A 725 22.30 32.59 12.73
N ARG A 726 20.97 32.49 12.80
CA ARG A 726 20.27 31.47 13.62
C ARG A 726 20.45 30.08 13.02
N THR A 727 20.17 29.93 11.73
CA THR A 727 20.15 28.65 11.02
C THR A 727 21.56 28.03 10.92
N ARG A 728 22.60 28.84 10.72
CA ARG A 728 24.01 28.37 10.78
C ARG A 728 24.38 27.80 12.15
N ARG A 729 23.95 28.45 13.24
CA ARG A 729 24.17 27.94 14.61
C ARG A 729 23.41 26.63 14.86
N GLN A 730 22.19 26.52 14.33
CA GLN A 730 21.32 25.36 14.49
C GLN A 730 21.65 24.20 13.53
N ARG A 731 22.54 24.38 12.55
CA ARG A 731 22.92 23.36 11.53
C ARG A 731 21.74 22.82 10.69
N ARG A 732 20.72 23.65 10.46
CA ARG A 732 19.55 23.30 9.64
C ARG A 732 19.82 23.62 8.17
N SER A 733 20.36 22.66 7.43
CA SER A 733 20.93 22.92 6.09
C SER A 733 19.86 23.28 5.05
N ALA A 734 18.67 22.70 5.12
CA ALA A 734 17.57 23.03 4.20
C ALA A 734 17.08 24.46 4.37
N ASP A 735 16.81 24.88 5.61
CA ASP A 735 16.45 26.26 5.90
C ASP A 735 17.59 27.22 5.51
N LEU A 736 18.86 26.81 5.65
CA LEU A 736 20.01 27.63 5.28
C LEU A 736 20.02 27.89 3.77
N VAL A 737 19.69 26.89 2.95
CA VAL A 737 19.49 27.06 1.50
C VAL A 737 18.39 28.10 1.27
N ASP A 738 17.20 27.94 1.86
CA ASP A 738 16.10 28.90 1.70
C ASP A 738 16.52 30.34 2.05
N TRP A 739 17.23 30.55 3.15
CA TRP A 739 17.73 31.88 3.56
C TRP A 739 18.80 32.44 2.62
N LEU A 740 19.69 31.60 2.09
CA LEU A 740 20.70 32.02 1.11
C LEU A 740 20.04 32.42 -0.22
N LEU A 741 18.99 31.72 -0.64
CA LEU A 741 18.23 32.06 -1.85
C LEU A 741 17.48 33.38 -1.69
N LEU A 742 16.88 33.63 -0.52
CA LEU A 742 16.28 34.91 -0.19
C LEU A 742 17.31 36.06 -0.23
N LYS A 743 18.50 35.82 0.31
CA LYS A 743 19.61 36.79 0.24
C LYS A 743 20.08 37.03 -1.19
N ALA A 744 20.15 35.97 -2.00
CA ALA A 744 20.54 36.07 -3.41
C ALA A 744 19.52 36.89 -4.21
N GLN A 745 18.23 36.69 -3.99
CA GLN A 745 17.17 37.49 -4.59
C GLN A 745 17.29 38.96 -4.19
N LEU A 746 17.39 39.25 -2.89
CA LEU A 746 17.54 40.63 -2.40
C LEU A 746 18.77 41.33 -3.00
N ALA A 747 19.90 40.63 -3.13
CA ALA A 747 21.11 41.17 -3.74
C ALA A 747 20.95 41.40 -5.25
N GLY A 748 20.19 40.55 -5.95
CA GLY A 748 19.83 40.75 -7.36
C GLY A 748 18.96 42.00 -7.55
N ASP A 749 17.97 42.19 -6.68
CA ASP A 749 17.08 43.35 -6.68
C ASP A 749 17.83 44.66 -6.37
N ASP A 750 18.88 44.61 -5.55
CA ASP A 750 19.78 45.75 -5.22
C ASP A 750 20.94 45.93 -6.23
N HIS A 751 20.88 45.26 -7.38
CA HIS A 751 21.91 45.31 -8.43
C HIS A 751 23.34 44.96 -7.95
N ASN A 752 23.46 43.99 -7.03
CA ASN A 752 24.72 43.46 -6.52
C ASN A 752 24.96 42.01 -7.00
N PRO A 753 25.37 41.81 -8.27
CA PRO A 753 25.45 40.48 -8.88
C PRO A 753 26.49 39.57 -8.22
N GLU A 754 27.60 40.13 -7.72
CA GLU A 754 28.65 39.34 -7.05
C GLU A 754 28.17 38.72 -5.74
N LEU A 755 27.42 39.48 -4.93
CA LEU A 755 26.82 38.95 -3.71
C LEU A 755 25.74 37.91 -4.02
N ALA A 756 24.92 38.15 -5.05
CA ALA A 756 23.88 37.22 -5.49
C ALA A 756 24.48 35.88 -5.95
N LYS A 757 25.52 35.92 -6.79
CA LYS A 757 26.29 34.74 -7.23
C LYS A 757 26.90 34.00 -6.05
N GLY A 758 27.58 34.72 -5.14
CA GLY A 758 28.20 34.13 -3.95
C GLY A 758 27.21 33.35 -3.08
N CYS A 759 26.03 33.91 -2.84
CA CYS A 759 24.96 33.26 -2.07
C CYS A 759 24.41 32.01 -2.79
N LEU A 760 24.21 32.08 -4.11
CA LEU A 760 23.75 30.94 -4.91
C LEU A 760 24.77 29.80 -4.94
N ILE A 761 26.05 30.10 -5.08
CA ILE A 761 27.13 29.10 -5.05
C ILE A 761 27.15 28.40 -3.68
N GLU A 762 27.05 29.15 -2.58
CA GLU A 762 26.96 28.57 -1.24
C GLU A 762 25.72 27.65 -1.10
N ALA A 763 24.56 28.10 -1.59
CA ALA A 763 23.32 27.33 -1.55
C ALA A 763 23.43 26.02 -2.36
N ILE A 764 23.97 26.07 -3.58
CA ILE A 764 24.17 24.91 -4.46
C ILE A 764 25.11 23.89 -3.82
N ARG A 765 26.22 24.33 -3.21
CA ARG A 765 27.16 23.45 -2.50
C ARG A 765 26.50 22.71 -1.34
N ILE A 766 25.67 23.39 -0.56
CA ILE A 766 24.93 22.78 0.56
C ILE A 766 23.89 21.77 0.05
N ALA A 767 23.18 22.13 -1.03
CA ALA A 767 22.09 21.35 -1.61
C ALA A 767 22.57 20.08 -2.34
N THR A 768 23.73 20.12 -2.97
CA THR A 768 24.27 19.04 -3.83
C THR A 768 24.23 17.66 -3.17
N HIS A 769 24.78 17.52 -1.97
CA HIS A 769 24.85 16.21 -1.28
C HIS A 769 23.56 15.80 -0.58
N ARG A 770 22.58 16.71 -0.52
CA ARG A 770 21.32 16.53 0.19
C ARG A 770 20.11 16.46 -0.75
N ARG A 771 20.35 16.65 -2.05
CA ARG A 771 19.37 16.79 -3.14
C ARG A 771 18.25 17.77 -2.80
N ILE A 772 18.59 18.97 -2.36
CA ILE A 772 17.61 20.01 -2.01
C ILE A 772 17.30 20.85 -3.26
N LEU A 773 16.29 20.47 -4.05
CA LEU A 773 15.96 21.14 -5.31
C LEU A 773 14.80 22.13 -5.16
N ARG A 774 13.78 21.76 -4.38
CA ARG A 774 12.49 22.47 -4.33
C ARG A 774 12.62 23.97 -4.02
N PRO A 775 13.47 24.43 -3.08
CA PRO A 775 13.63 25.86 -2.79
C PRO A 775 14.08 26.72 -3.99
N PHE A 776 14.89 26.14 -4.89
CA PHE A 776 15.35 26.83 -6.09
C PHE A 776 14.22 26.94 -7.13
N ILE A 777 13.49 25.84 -7.35
CA ILE A 777 12.35 25.79 -8.26
C ILE A 777 11.27 26.79 -7.84
N ALA A 778 10.97 26.85 -6.54
CA ALA A 778 10.00 27.78 -5.98
C ALA A 778 10.34 29.26 -6.22
N ARG A 779 11.63 29.57 -6.46
CA ARG A 779 12.14 30.93 -6.71
C ARG A 779 12.72 31.07 -8.12
N ARG A 780 12.17 30.33 -9.08
CA ARG A 780 12.67 30.30 -10.46
C ARG A 780 12.82 31.68 -11.08
N ARG A 781 11.78 32.51 -11.02
CA ARG A 781 11.77 33.83 -11.66
C ARG A 781 12.85 34.79 -11.11
N PRO A 782 12.93 35.06 -9.79
CA PRO A 782 13.93 35.98 -9.26
C PRO A 782 15.37 35.46 -9.39
N LEU A 783 15.59 34.14 -9.38
CA LEU A 783 16.94 33.57 -9.46
C LEU A 783 17.43 33.33 -10.89
N ALA A 784 16.53 33.30 -11.88
CA ALA A 784 16.86 32.99 -13.27
C ALA A 784 17.99 33.86 -13.88
N PRO A 785 18.04 35.20 -13.67
CA PRO A 785 19.14 36.01 -14.21
C PRO A 785 20.50 35.55 -13.68
N THR A 786 20.64 35.44 -12.37
CA THR A 786 21.91 35.07 -11.73
C THR A 786 22.33 33.62 -12.03
N LEU A 787 21.36 32.70 -12.16
CA LEU A 787 21.63 31.31 -12.58
C LEU A 787 22.11 31.23 -14.05
N ARG A 788 21.59 32.08 -14.94
CA ARG A 788 22.08 32.18 -16.33
C ARG A 788 23.50 32.73 -16.39
N ASP A 789 23.82 33.75 -15.60
CA ASP A 789 25.19 34.27 -15.51
C ASP A 789 26.17 33.17 -15.04
N LEU A 790 25.76 32.34 -14.08
CA LEU A 790 26.56 31.20 -13.62
C LEU A 790 26.76 30.10 -14.69
N CYS A 791 25.87 30.01 -15.69
CA CYS A 791 26.04 29.07 -16.81
C CYS A 791 27.20 29.47 -17.74
N GLU A 792 27.56 30.76 -17.78
CA GLU A 792 28.69 31.27 -18.55
C GLU A 792 30.04 31.03 -17.84
N GLU A 793 30.00 30.66 -16.55
CA GLU A 793 31.18 30.45 -15.70
C GLU A 793 31.27 28.99 -15.17
N PRO A 794 31.38 27.97 -16.03
CA PRO A 794 31.33 26.56 -15.62
C PRO A 794 32.48 26.13 -14.68
N ALA A 795 33.58 26.87 -14.66
CA ALA A 795 34.70 26.67 -13.74
C ALA A 795 34.36 26.96 -12.26
N THR A 796 33.20 27.56 -11.98
CA THR A 796 32.74 27.90 -10.62
C THR A 796 32.57 26.67 -9.73
N PHE A 797 32.15 25.54 -10.29
CA PHE A 797 31.93 24.28 -9.58
C PHE A 797 33.06 23.31 -9.86
N SER A 798 34.00 23.23 -8.92
CA SER A 798 35.16 22.35 -9.04
C SER A 798 34.80 20.87 -8.86
N VAL A 799 33.71 20.55 -8.15
CA VAL A 799 33.32 19.16 -7.86
C VAL A 799 32.30 18.63 -8.87
N ALA A 800 32.50 17.42 -9.38
CA ALA A 800 31.62 16.78 -10.37
C ALA A 800 30.17 16.65 -9.88
N ALA A 801 29.97 16.37 -8.60
CA ALA A 801 28.64 16.32 -7.98
C ALA A 801 27.94 17.69 -8.03
N GLU A 802 28.67 18.79 -7.78
CA GLU A 802 28.12 20.15 -7.84
C GLU A 802 27.74 20.51 -9.28
N ARG A 803 28.59 20.16 -10.26
CA ARG A 803 28.28 20.37 -11.69
C ARG A 803 27.05 19.57 -12.14
N ALA A 804 26.94 18.31 -11.73
CA ALA A 804 25.80 17.47 -12.06
C ALA A 804 24.50 18.01 -11.43
N PHE A 805 24.54 18.40 -10.16
CA PHE A 805 23.41 19.03 -9.49
C PHE A 805 23.01 20.36 -10.14
N PHE A 806 23.99 21.19 -10.50
CA PHE A 806 23.72 22.45 -11.20
C PHE A 806 23.12 22.21 -12.59
N ALA A 807 23.61 21.24 -13.35
CA ALA A 807 23.04 20.86 -14.64
C ALA A 807 21.58 20.38 -14.50
N GLU A 808 21.30 19.49 -13.54
CA GLU A 808 19.94 19.03 -13.20
C GLU A 808 19.04 20.22 -12.83
N LEU A 809 19.55 21.18 -12.07
CA LEU A 809 18.82 22.38 -11.67
C LEU A 809 18.43 23.25 -12.88
N ILE A 810 19.37 23.52 -13.79
CA ILE A 810 19.12 24.30 -15.01
C ILE A 810 18.08 23.62 -15.91
N GLU A 811 18.18 22.30 -16.07
CA GLU A 811 17.24 21.50 -16.86
C GLU A 811 15.83 21.50 -16.23
N THR A 812 15.75 21.21 -14.93
CA THR A 812 14.47 21.19 -14.19
C THR A 812 13.78 22.54 -14.21
N MET A 813 14.55 23.63 -14.13
CA MET A 813 14.03 24.99 -14.17
C MET A 813 13.83 25.49 -15.60
N ALA A 814 14.08 24.70 -16.64
CA ALA A 814 13.97 25.08 -18.05
C ALA A 814 14.49 26.50 -18.32
N LEU A 815 15.72 26.78 -17.86
CA LEU A 815 16.36 28.08 -18.04
C LEU A 815 17.07 28.11 -19.40
N ASP A 816 16.82 29.16 -20.19
CA ASP A 816 17.51 29.39 -21.45
C ASP A 816 19.00 29.68 -21.19
N GLY A 817 19.84 28.67 -21.39
CA GLY A 817 21.30 28.79 -21.42
C GLY A 817 21.84 28.64 -22.85
N PRO A 818 23.13 28.89 -23.10
CA PRO A 818 23.75 28.58 -24.39
C PRO A 818 23.46 27.13 -24.82
N GLU A 819 23.26 26.88 -26.11
CA GLU A 819 22.95 25.53 -26.64
C GLU A 819 23.91 24.46 -26.07
N GLY A 820 23.33 23.43 -25.44
CA GLY A 820 24.09 22.33 -24.83
C GLY A 820 24.66 22.60 -23.44
N THR A 821 24.19 23.63 -22.70
CA THR A 821 24.69 23.95 -21.35
C THR A 821 24.72 22.76 -20.37
N PRO A 822 23.68 21.90 -20.26
CA PRO A 822 23.74 20.72 -19.38
C PRO A 822 24.85 19.75 -19.79
N ALA A 823 25.03 19.53 -21.10
CA ALA A 823 26.09 18.66 -21.63
C ALA A 823 27.49 19.23 -21.33
N ARG A 824 27.70 20.54 -21.50
CA ARG A 824 28.99 21.21 -21.21
C ARG A 824 29.38 21.15 -19.72
N LEU A 825 28.41 21.20 -18.82
CA LEU A 825 28.65 21.08 -17.37
C LEU A 825 29.03 19.64 -16.97
N LEU A 826 28.54 18.64 -17.70
CA LEU A 826 28.80 17.22 -17.47
C LEU A 826 30.07 16.70 -18.15
N GLU A 827 30.65 17.47 -19.07
CA GLU A 827 31.93 17.12 -19.70
C GLU A 827 33.06 17.06 -18.65
N PRO A 828 33.92 16.02 -18.68
CA PRO A 828 35.09 15.97 -17.80
C PRO A 828 35.99 17.17 -18.11
N GLN A 829 36.24 18.02 -17.11
CA GLN A 829 37.10 19.20 -17.26
C GLN A 829 38.45 18.98 -16.56
N LEU A 830 39.52 19.48 -17.18
CA LEU A 830 40.81 19.68 -16.52
C LEU A 830 40.78 21.04 -15.81
N PHE A 831 40.82 21.04 -14.47
CA PHE A 831 40.85 22.28 -13.68
C PHE A 831 42.14 23.06 -13.91
N GLU A 832 43.24 22.33 -14.12
CA GLU A 832 44.53 22.89 -14.49
C GLU A 832 45.19 22.03 -15.55
N ARG A 833 46.00 22.64 -16.42
CA ARG A 833 46.86 21.89 -17.33
C ARG A 833 47.80 21.01 -16.52
N LEU A 834 47.73 19.71 -16.76
CA LEU A 834 48.73 18.78 -16.25
C LEU A 834 50.11 19.20 -16.75
N THR A 835 51.07 19.27 -15.83
CA THR A 835 52.46 19.45 -16.20
C THR A 835 52.93 18.24 -17.01
N PRO A 836 53.98 18.37 -17.84
CA PRO A 836 54.52 17.25 -18.61
C PRO A 836 54.82 16.02 -17.73
N ARG A 837 55.31 16.26 -16.51
CA ARG A 837 55.67 15.23 -15.53
C ARG A 837 54.45 14.53 -14.93
N GLU A 838 53.35 15.25 -14.72
CA GLU A 838 52.06 14.70 -14.28
C GLU A 838 51.36 13.92 -15.38
N LEU A 839 51.44 14.38 -16.63
CA LEU A 839 50.91 13.66 -17.80
C LEU A 839 51.68 12.35 -18.04
N ASP A 840 53.01 12.37 -17.89
CA ASP A 840 53.83 11.15 -17.98
C ASP A 840 53.50 10.14 -16.86
N MET A 841 53.28 10.61 -15.64
CA MET A 841 52.80 9.78 -14.53
C MET A 841 51.44 9.16 -14.86
N LEU A 842 50.50 9.96 -15.37
CA LEU A 842 49.15 9.53 -15.74
C LEU A 842 49.18 8.48 -16.88
N ARG A 843 50.06 8.65 -17.88
CA ARG A 843 50.28 7.67 -18.94
C ARG A 843 50.78 6.33 -18.39
N LEU A 844 51.77 6.34 -17.51
CA LEU A 844 52.29 5.11 -16.88
C LEU A 844 51.23 4.42 -16.01
N VAL A 845 50.38 5.21 -15.38
CA VAL A 845 49.22 4.71 -14.61
C VAL A 845 48.19 4.06 -15.53
N ALA A 846 47.91 4.63 -16.70
CA ALA A 846 46.96 4.12 -17.69
C ALA A 846 47.38 2.78 -18.31
N VAL A 847 48.68 2.50 -18.42
CA VAL A 847 49.21 1.18 -18.83
C VAL A 847 49.29 0.15 -17.69
N GLY A 848 48.76 0.48 -16.50
CA GLY A 848 48.65 -0.46 -15.38
C GLY A 848 49.90 -0.59 -14.51
N MET A 849 50.88 0.32 -14.59
CA MET A 849 52.10 0.21 -13.75
C MET A 849 51.84 0.55 -12.27
N SER A 850 52.32 -0.29 -11.34
CA SER A 850 52.26 0.00 -9.89
C SER A 850 53.13 1.21 -9.53
N ASN A 851 52.88 1.82 -8.37
CA ASN A 851 53.66 2.96 -7.91
C ASN A 851 55.15 2.61 -7.72
N GLU A 852 55.50 1.36 -7.33
CA GLU A 852 56.91 0.93 -7.27
C GLU A 852 57.54 0.87 -8.66
N ARG A 853 56.81 0.35 -9.66
CA ARG A 853 57.32 0.26 -11.04
C ARG A 853 57.45 1.63 -11.69
N ILE A 854 56.53 2.55 -11.40
CA ILE A 854 56.61 3.96 -11.85
C ILE A 854 57.84 4.64 -11.22
N ALA A 855 58.05 4.47 -9.91
CA ALA A 855 59.18 5.02 -9.18
C ALA A 855 60.53 4.52 -9.75
N ALA A 856 60.64 3.19 -9.98
CA ALA A 856 61.84 2.58 -10.56
C ALA A 856 62.10 3.06 -12.01
N ARG A 857 61.04 3.21 -12.82
CA ARG A 857 61.16 3.65 -14.22
C ARG A 857 61.56 5.13 -14.34
N LEU A 858 61.09 5.97 -13.44
CA LEU A 858 61.34 7.41 -13.46
C LEU A 858 62.54 7.83 -12.59
N GLY A 859 63.18 6.89 -11.88
CA GLY A 859 64.34 7.17 -11.03
C GLY A 859 64.02 8.08 -9.82
N ILE A 860 62.79 8.00 -9.28
CA ILE A 860 62.31 8.83 -8.17
C ILE A 860 61.76 7.97 -7.03
N SER A 861 61.54 8.55 -5.86
CA SER A 861 60.96 7.82 -4.71
C SER A 861 59.47 7.51 -4.93
N ILE A 862 58.98 6.41 -4.32
CA ILE A 862 57.55 6.05 -4.31
C ILE A 862 56.69 7.17 -3.70
N THR A 863 57.23 7.87 -2.70
CA THR A 863 56.57 9.00 -2.04
C THR A 863 56.35 10.17 -3.02
N THR A 864 57.34 10.44 -3.88
CA THR A 864 57.24 11.44 -4.95
C THR A 864 56.19 11.06 -6.00
N VAL A 865 56.08 9.77 -6.35
CA VAL A 865 55.01 9.26 -7.23
C VAL A 865 53.63 9.46 -6.61
N LYS A 866 53.45 9.10 -5.33
CA LYS A 866 52.18 9.30 -4.62
C LYS A 866 51.77 10.78 -4.60
N TRP A 867 52.73 11.68 -4.36
CA TRP A 867 52.48 13.12 -4.37
C TRP A 867 52.03 13.63 -5.75
N HIS A 868 52.72 13.24 -6.82
CA HIS A 868 52.33 13.62 -8.19
C HIS A 868 50.97 13.03 -8.59
N LEU A 869 50.67 11.78 -8.21
CA LEU A 869 49.36 11.18 -8.50
C LEU A 869 48.23 11.84 -7.70
N GLN A 870 48.50 12.24 -6.46
CA GLN A 870 47.55 13.02 -5.67
C GLN A 870 47.25 14.38 -6.32
N ASN A 871 48.28 15.05 -6.86
CA ASN A 871 48.08 16.28 -7.64
C ASN A 871 47.31 16.03 -8.93
N VAL A 872 47.60 14.96 -9.66
CA VAL A 872 46.85 14.56 -10.87
C VAL A 872 45.38 14.29 -10.52
N PHE A 873 45.11 13.58 -9.44
CA PHE A 873 43.74 13.29 -8.99
C PHE A 873 42.99 14.56 -8.58
N GLY A 874 43.68 15.50 -7.92
CA GLY A 874 43.14 16.82 -7.61
C GLY A 874 42.83 17.63 -8.88
N LYS A 875 43.75 17.67 -9.85
CA LYS A 875 43.59 18.40 -11.12
C LYS A 875 42.55 17.81 -12.07
N MET A 876 42.14 16.56 -11.85
CA MET A 876 41.14 15.84 -12.63
C MET A 876 39.83 15.58 -11.86
N ASP A 877 39.73 16.02 -10.59
CA ASP A 877 38.59 15.80 -9.68
C ASP A 877 38.11 14.33 -9.61
N VAL A 878 39.07 13.43 -9.39
CA VAL A 878 38.84 11.99 -9.31
C VAL A 878 39.34 11.45 -7.98
N ARG A 879 38.54 10.61 -7.33
CA ARG A 879 38.86 10.08 -5.99
C ARG A 879 39.86 8.93 -6.00
N ASN A 880 40.07 8.29 -7.15
CA ASN A 880 40.89 7.09 -7.23
C ASN A 880 41.56 6.93 -8.60
N ARG A 881 42.54 6.03 -8.62
CA ARG A 881 43.36 5.69 -9.79
C ARG A 881 42.54 5.25 -11.01
N SER A 882 41.54 4.40 -10.80
CA SER A 882 40.71 3.87 -11.89
C SER A 882 39.86 4.97 -12.53
N ALA A 883 39.29 5.85 -11.72
CA ALA A 883 38.56 7.03 -12.18
C ALA A 883 39.49 7.98 -12.95
N ALA A 884 40.73 8.21 -12.48
CA ALA A 884 41.69 9.03 -13.20
C ALA A 884 42.02 8.51 -14.60
N VAL A 885 42.18 7.19 -14.76
CA VAL A 885 42.42 6.57 -16.08
C VAL A 885 41.20 6.67 -16.98
N ALA A 886 40.01 6.42 -16.44
CA ALA A 886 38.77 6.55 -17.20
C ALA A 886 38.57 7.99 -17.71
N THR A 887 38.75 8.98 -16.84
CA THR A 887 38.68 10.41 -17.20
C THR A 887 39.77 10.80 -18.19
N ALA A 888 41.00 10.29 -18.04
CA ALA A 888 42.11 10.59 -18.95
C ALA A 888 41.86 10.07 -20.38
N ARG A 889 41.21 8.91 -20.51
CA ARG A 889 40.82 8.35 -21.82
C ARG A 889 39.70 9.15 -22.46
N LEU A 890 38.69 9.54 -21.68
CA LEU A 890 37.60 10.39 -22.15
C LEU A 890 38.11 11.75 -22.66
N LEU A 891 39.14 12.30 -21.99
CA LEU A 891 39.79 13.55 -22.37
C LEU A 891 40.87 13.41 -23.48
N GLY A 892 41.12 12.20 -23.99
CA GLY A 892 42.14 11.94 -25.00
C GLY A 892 43.59 12.21 -24.56
N LEU A 893 43.85 12.27 -23.25
CA LEU A 893 45.19 12.53 -22.68
C LEU A 893 46.09 11.29 -22.72
N VAL A 894 45.46 10.11 -22.73
CA VAL A 894 46.08 8.80 -22.78
C VAL A 894 45.26 7.90 -23.73
N GLY A 895 45.97 7.02 -24.46
CA GLY A 895 45.37 6.09 -25.41
C GLY A 895 44.63 4.91 -24.77
#